data_AF-H8ZCK4-F1
#
_entry.id   AF-H8ZCK4-F1
#
_cell.length_a   1.000
_cell.length_b   1.000
_cell.length_c   1.000
_cell.angle_alpha   90.00
_cell.angle_beta   90.00
_cell.angle_gamma   90.00
#
_symmetry.space_group_name_H-M   'P 1'
#
loop_
_entity.id
_entity.type
_entity.pdbx_description
1 polymer ?
#
loop_
_entity_poly.entity_id
_entity_poly.type
_entity_poly.pdbx_seq_one_letter_code
_entity_poly.pdbx_strand_id
1 'polypeptide(L)'
;MPTSKREFNKGNFLNNAGFLIQTYIYEFIDNFKNYRSFVEAVYELFIDQMTDHACQDSFKEKKNVFDRLFLVKDALHAQMEYVSSFCDLARTTHEDASFPFYNPSQLPQYTRVPQYKLDKSSFELDQALYYSNCVESALLGIFCCLAYNPETGKYETDHMGTEVSDELRDFFKKYPKPTETTDFEMHKEWCKVVACLKNESISYKHPKNELLSGLSNVFRVIAEITGQKTDALELVKYIEDTCKIRSIKKDDKDYIESKIESIFISLSQNKSIMVKCRYMVLGRRSDGEQDIFADIDAMYMYDNRENGITLGLKPKHATLDVLLSSPVSVRIEEKYEDVKELYRSIDSYMGYITSQYISREMKNLRKDSFEMTESLMKSIDVILNSGYNNVFKIFLLEKLVGVKCMSFIAMRCVIYSIDKDLPPNDPIVRFTANVIGSIPLNDPATWREIMKYFLYHSERQANYPKLEYEARQELEEIKITGSELVKIHLYILNQDSDSLAVKCINNYVKLGTDNANMYYLLSVEPMSRKLFNLMARVGTTRRFEQLRSTLEKTKNQKYTDDLDFVYIVWFIYACDDSESTPEIIKMAYNFINFSYLSQDVSSKLKSYRIYSSTVMSVLEKEKNNLCTENDSDSMKNYLELEKYFKSHLI
;
A
#
# COMPACT_ATOMS: atom_id res chain seq x y z
N MET A 1 -22.90 12.66 -16.51
CA MET A 1 -21.64 13.39 -16.20
C MET A 1 -21.98 14.65 -15.41
N PRO A 2 -21.10 15.13 -14.52
CA PRO A 2 -21.44 16.24 -13.63
C PRO A 2 -21.69 17.53 -14.41
N THR A 3 -22.76 18.25 -14.07
CA THR A 3 -23.17 19.50 -14.75
C THR A 3 -22.79 20.75 -13.96
N SER A 4 -22.14 20.60 -12.82
CA SER A 4 -21.65 21.71 -11.99
C SER A 4 -20.39 21.32 -11.23
N LYS A 5 -19.56 22.30 -10.86
CA LYS A 5 -18.35 22.06 -10.05
C LYS A 5 -18.69 21.42 -8.70
N ARG A 6 -19.85 21.78 -8.12
CA ARG A 6 -20.35 21.19 -6.87
C ARG A 6 -20.63 19.70 -7.03
N GLU A 7 -21.24 19.28 -8.14
CA GLU A 7 -21.50 17.87 -8.43
C GLU A 7 -20.21 17.11 -8.70
N PHE A 8 -19.29 17.69 -9.48
CA PHE A 8 -17.97 17.11 -9.72
C PHE A 8 -17.22 16.84 -8.40
N ASN A 9 -17.20 17.83 -7.50
CA ASN A 9 -16.51 17.74 -6.21
C ASN A 9 -17.09 16.69 -5.24
N LYS A 10 -18.29 16.16 -5.51
CA LYS A 10 -18.87 15.03 -4.76
C LYS A 10 -18.29 13.69 -5.21
N GLY A 11 -17.85 13.57 -6.46
CA GLY A 11 -17.26 12.33 -7.00
C GLY A 11 -18.26 11.21 -7.33
N ASN A 12 -19.56 11.38 -7.04
CA ASN A 12 -20.59 10.34 -7.28
C ASN A 12 -20.66 9.85 -8.74
N PHE A 13 -20.24 10.69 -9.70
CA PHE A 13 -20.24 10.33 -11.11
C PHE A 13 -19.28 9.18 -11.44
N LEU A 14 -18.25 8.97 -10.63
CA LEU A 14 -17.23 7.92 -10.83
C LEU A 14 -17.77 6.50 -10.64
N ASN A 15 -18.97 6.37 -10.08
CA ASN A 15 -19.68 5.10 -9.92
C ASN A 15 -21.01 5.07 -10.70
N ASN A 16 -21.19 5.95 -11.69
CA ASN A 16 -22.35 5.91 -12.56
C ASN A 16 -22.06 5.07 -13.82
N ALA A 17 -23.11 4.52 -14.43
CA ALA A 17 -22.97 3.67 -15.61
C ALA A 17 -22.27 4.38 -16.79
N GLY A 18 -22.53 5.68 -16.99
CA GLY A 18 -21.93 6.43 -18.09
C GLY A 18 -20.40 6.56 -17.97
N PHE A 19 -19.88 6.81 -16.77
CA PHE A 19 -18.45 6.84 -16.50
C PHE A 19 -17.83 5.46 -16.67
N LEU A 20 -18.45 4.42 -16.09
CA LEU A 20 -17.95 3.04 -16.18
C LEU A 20 -17.90 2.54 -17.64
N ILE A 21 -18.87 2.89 -18.47
CA ILE A 21 -18.85 2.57 -19.92
C ILE A 21 -17.69 3.29 -20.61
N GLN A 22 -17.44 4.57 -20.30
CA GLN A 22 -16.32 5.31 -20.88
C GLN A 22 -14.98 4.71 -20.48
N THR A 23 -14.80 4.36 -19.20
CA THR A 23 -13.59 3.70 -18.71
C THR A 23 -13.40 2.34 -19.37
N TYR A 24 -14.47 1.56 -19.55
CA TYR A 24 -14.41 0.28 -20.27
C TYR A 24 -13.96 0.49 -21.71
N ILE A 25 -14.58 1.43 -22.46
CA ILE A 25 -14.17 1.70 -23.84
C ILE A 25 -12.71 2.14 -23.92
N TYR A 26 -12.27 3.00 -23.00
CA TYR A 26 -10.88 3.45 -22.93
C TYR A 26 -9.90 2.27 -22.77
N GLU A 27 -10.22 1.30 -21.90
CA GLU A 27 -9.39 0.12 -21.64
C GLU A 27 -9.19 -0.80 -22.86
N PHE A 28 -10.04 -0.73 -23.88
CA PHE A 28 -9.93 -1.55 -25.09
C PHE A 28 -9.45 -0.77 -26.33
N ILE A 29 -9.22 0.53 -26.20
CA ILE A 29 -8.75 1.38 -27.30
C ILE A 29 -7.33 1.84 -27.02
N ASP A 30 -6.37 0.98 -27.38
CA ASP A 30 -4.95 1.17 -27.02
C ASP A 30 -4.11 1.91 -28.07
N ASN A 31 -4.67 2.20 -29.24
CA ASN A 31 -3.90 2.86 -30.30
C ASN A 31 -4.76 3.73 -31.22
N PHE A 32 -4.08 4.62 -31.94
CA PHE A 32 -4.67 5.55 -32.88
C PHE A 32 -5.56 4.86 -33.93
N LYS A 33 -5.16 3.68 -34.43
CA LYS A 33 -5.92 2.94 -35.43
C LYS A 33 -7.25 2.44 -34.86
N ASN A 34 -7.22 1.82 -33.68
CA ASN A 34 -8.42 1.34 -32.99
C ASN A 34 -9.37 2.50 -32.67
N TYR A 35 -8.84 3.63 -32.17
CA TYR A 35 -9.64 4.82 -31.89
C TYR A 35 -10.30 5.37 -33.15
N ARG A 36 -9.52 5.47 -34.24
CA ARG A 36 -10.04 5.91 -35.54
C ARG A 36 -11.14 4.99 -36.05
N SER A 37 -10.93 3.68 -36.04
CA SER A 37 -11.95 2.69 -36.44
C SER A 37 -13.22 2.80 -35.60
N PHE A 38 -13.09 3.01 -34.29
CA PHE A 38 -14.24 3.23 -33.42
C PHE A 38 -15.02 4.49 -33.81
N VAL A 39 -14.34 5.63 -33.99
CA VAL A 39 -14.97 6.90 -34.38
C VAL A 39 -15.64 6.81 -35.75
N GLU A 40 -14.99 6.16 -36.72
CA GLU A 40 -15.54 5.91 -38.06
C GLU A 40 -16.81 5.06 -37.99
N ALA A 41 -16.80 3.96 -37.22
CA ALA A 41 -17.97 3.12 -37.03
C ALA A 41 -19.13 3.86 -36.35
N VAL A 42 -18.85 4.68 -35.33
CA VAL A 42 -19.88 5.51 -34.68
C VAL A 42 -20.47 6.51 -35.68
N TYR A 43 -19.63 7.15 -36.50
CA TYR A 43 -20.08 8.09 -37.53
C TYR A 43 -21.01 7.42 -38.53
N GLU A 44 -20.59 6.27 -39.10
CA GLU A 44 -21.39 5.51 -40.07
C GLU A 44 -22.74 5.08 -39.50
N LEU A 45 -22.76 4.54 -38.28
CA LEU A 45 -24.00 4.14 -37.60
C LEU A 45 -24.98 5.31 -37.42
N PHE A 46 -24.48 6.52 -37.10
CA PHE A 46 -25.34 7.69 -37.00
C PHE A 46 -25.88 8.15 -38.36
N ILE A 47 -25.09 8.07 -39.43
CA ILE A 47 -25.53 8.40 -40.78
C ILE A 47 -26.62 7.41 -41.25
N ASP A 48 -26.43 6.11 -41.03
CA ASP A 48 -27.43 5.09 -41.34
C ASP A 48 -28.74 5.34 -40.59
N GLN A 49 -28.65 5.66 -39.30
CA GLN A 49 -29.82 5.98 -38.47
C GLN A 49 -30.57 7.25 -38.90
N MET A 50 -29.88 8.20 -39.56
CA MET A 50 -30.49 9.42 -40.08
C MET A 50 -31.07 9.27 -41.48
N THR A 51 -30.56 8.32 -42.28
CA THR A 51 -31.02 8.07 -43.65
C THR A 51 -32.19 7.08 -43.69
N ASP A 52 -32.43 6.31 -42.62
CA ASP A 52 -33.58 5.43 -42.49
C ASP A 52 -34.92 6.19 -42.45
N HIS A 53 -35.70 6.04 -43.53
CA HIS A 53 -36.99 6.70 -43.73
C HIS A 53 -38.11 6.20 -42.80
N ALA A 54 -37.91 5.10 -42.07
CA ALA A 54 -38.93 4.53 -41.19
C ALA A 54 -39.18 5.33 -39.90
N CYS A 55 -38.35 6.32 -39.56
CA CYS A 55 -38.41 7.03 -38.27
C CYS A 55 -38.20 8.55 -38.40
N GLN A 56 -39.00 9.23 -39.23
CA GLN A 56 -38.90 10.68 -39.43
C GLN A 56 -39.18 11.51 -38.16
N ASP A 57 -40.00 11.01 -37.23
CA ASP A 57 -40.39 11.73 -36.02
C ASP A 57 -39.21 12.01 -35.05
N SER A 58 -38.08 11.29 -35.20
CA SER A 58 -36.89 11.44 -34.35
C SER A 58 -35.69 12.11 -35.02
N PHE A 59 -35.80 12.53 -36.31
CA PHE A 59 -34.66 13.05 -37.07
C PHE A 59 -33.98 14.26 -36.39
N LYS A 60 -34.79 15.17 -35.84
CA LYS A 60 -34.27 16.36 -35.14
C LYS A 60 -33.46 16.00 -33.89
N GLU A 61 -33.91 15.00 -33.13
CA GLU A 61 -33.20 14.52 -31.94
C GLU A 61 -31.91 13.80 -32.31
N LYS A 62 -31.94 12.93 -33.32
CA LYS A 62 -30.76 12.24 -33.87
C LYS A 62 -29.72 13.23 -34.39
N LYS A 63 -30.15 14.23 -35.17
CA LYS A 63 -29.30 15.29 -35.68
C LYS A 63 -28.67 16.11 -34.56
N ASN A 64 -29.45 16.49 -33.55
CA ASN A 64 -28.92 17.20 -32.39
C ASN A 64 -27.84 16.40 -31.64
N VAL A 65 -27.96 15.08 -31.56
CA VAL A 65 -26.91 14.22 -30.96
C VAL A 65 -25.66 14.19 -31.84
N PHE A 66 -25.82 14.03 -33.14
CA PHE A 66 -24.70 14.01 -34.09
C PHE A 66 -23.93 15.32 -34.11
N ASP A 67 -24.62 16.46 -34.18
CA ASP A 67 -24.02 17.79 -34.18
C ASP A 67 -23.27 18.09 -32.85
N ARG A 68 -23.54 17.32 -31.78
CA ARG A 68 -22.78 17.38 -30.51
C ARG A 68 -21.52 16.51 -30.49
N LEU A 69 -21.46 15.47 -31.33
CA LEU A 69 -20.36 14.51 -31.38
C LEU A 69 -19.37 14.84 -32.50
N PHE A 70 -19.85 15.39 -33.61
CA PHE A 70 -19.06 15.62 -34.82
C PHE A 70 -19.09 17.10 -35.20
N LEU A 71 -17.93 17.62 -35.57
CA LEU A 71 -17.75 19.00 -36.02
C LEU A 71 -17.56 19.03 -37.53
N VAL A 72 -18.11 20.07 -38.17
CA VAL A 72 -17.76 20.40 -39.55
C VAL A 72 -16.32 20.87 -39.57
N LYS A 73 -15.55 20.45 -40.58
CA LYS A 73 -14.11 20.71 -40.70
C LYS A 73 -13.73 22.19 -40.54
N ASP A 74 -14.58 23.10 -41.00
CA ASP A 74 -14.33 24.55 -40.94
C ASP A 74 -14.42 25.13 -39.52
N ALA A 75 -15.10 24.45 -38.60
CA ALA A 75 -15.21 24.82 -37.18
C ALA A 75 -14.06 24.26 -36.32
N LEU A 76 -13.16 23.45 -36.90
CA LEU A 76 -12.13 22.70 -36.18
C LEU A 76 -11.11 23.62 -35.49
N HIS A 77 -10.71 24.73 -36.13
CA HIS A 77 -9.61 25.58 -35.65
C HIS A 77 -9.85 26.14 -34.23
N ALA A 78 -11.08 26.52 -33.89
CA ALA A 78 -11.41 27.08 -32.57
C ALA A 78 -11.37 26.03 -31.44
N GLN A 79 -11.55 24.74 -31.77
CA GLN A 79 -11.53 23.65 -30.79
C GLN A 79 -10.15 23.02 -30.64
N MET A 80 -9.26 23.21 -31.63
CA MET A 80 -7.90 22.66 -31.60
C MET A 80 -7.02 23.29 -30.52
N GLU A 81 -7.27 24.53 -30.11
CA GLU A 81 -6.46 25.24 -29.10
C GLU A 81 -6.32 24.42 -27.79
N TYR A 82 -7.43 23.86 -27.33
CA TYR A 82 -7.51 23.02 -26.13
C TYR A 82 -6.70 21.71 -26.23
N VAL A 83 -6.64 21.13 -27.43
CA VAL A 83 -5.88 19.89 -27.68
C VAL A 83 -4.41 20.22 -27.88
N SER A 84 -4.11 21.29 -28.63
CA SER A 84 -2.73 21.73 -28.87
C SER A 84 -2.03 22.12 -27.58
N SER A 85 -2.72 22.76 -26.63
CA SER A 85 -2.11 23.12 -25.34
C SER A 85 -1.64 21.89 -24.56
N PHE A 86 -2.42 20.80 -24.58
CA PHE A 86 -2.04 19.52 -23.98
C PHE A 86 -0.91 18.83 -24.73
N CYS A 87 -0.97 18.82 -26.07
CA CYS A 87 0.13 18.30 -26.89
C CYS A 87 1.43 19.06 -26.64
N ASP A 88 1.38 20.37 -26.48
CA ASP A 88 2.54 21.22 -26.17
C ASP A 88 3.06 20.99 -24.76
N LEU A 89 2.17 20.80 -23.77
CA LEU A 89 2.57 20.39 -22.43
C LEU A 89 3.30 19.03 -22.48
N ALA A 90 2.71 18.01 -23.08
CA ALA A 90 3.31 16.68 -23.21
C ALA A 90 4.67 16.73 -23.91
N ARG A 91 4.74 17.45 -25.04
CA ARG A 91 5.99 17.65 -25.79
C ARG A 91 7.04 18.37 -24.95
N THR A 92 6.67 19.44 -24.24
CA THR A 92 7.61 20.21 -23.40
C THR A 92 8.15 19.36 -22.26
N THR A 93 7.28 18.58 -21.60
CA THR A 93 7.70 17.63 -20.57
C THR A 93 8.75 16.67 -21.15
N HIS A 94 8.47 16.03 -22.29
CA HIS A 94 9.41 15.12 -22.94
C HIS A 94 10.73 15.77 -23.39
N GLU A 95 10.70 16.99 -23.91
CA GLU A 95 11.91 17.72 -24.35
C GLU A 95 12.81 18.11 -23.16
N ASP A 96 12.23 18.34 -21.98
CA ASP A 96 12.94 18.78 -20.78
C ASP A 96 13.36 17.60 -19.86
N ALA A 97 13.10 16.38 -20.31
CA ALA A 97 13.33 15.11 -19.61
C ALA A 97 14.81 14.80 -19.33
N SER A 98 15.35 15.21 -18.18
CA SER A 98 16.72 14.81 -17.78
C SER A 98 16.83 13.39 -17.22
N PHE A 99 15.71 12.76 -16.91
CA PHE A 99 15.61 11.45 -16.26
C PHE A 99 14.32 10.74 -16.74
N PRO A 100 14.27 9.40 -16.83
CA PRO A 100 13.10 8.71 -17.38
C PRO A 100 11.85 8.77 -16.49
N PHE A 101 11.97 9.21 -15.23
CA PHE A 101 10.86 9.27 -14.27
C PHE A 101 10.80 10.65 -13.59
N TYR A 102 9.70 11.37 -13.73
CA TYR A 102 9.49 12.66 -13.06
C TYR A 102 8.83 12.52 -11.71
N ASN A 103 8.12 11.42 -11.49
CA ASN A 103 7.46 11.13 -10.23
C ASN A 103 7.32 9.62 -10.02
N PRO A 104 7.07 9.17 -8.77
CA PRO A 104 6.97 7.76 -8.41
C PRO A 104 5.83 7.01 -9.11
N SER A 105 4.81 7.71 -9.61
CA SER A 105 3.67 7.08 -10.26
C SER A 105 3.98 6.50 -11.65
N GLN A 106 5.11 6.90 -12.22
CA GLN A 106 5.66 6.44 -13.50
C GLN A 106 6.60 5.24 -13.35
N LEU A 107 6.99 4.88 -12.12
CA LEU A 107 7.79 3.69 -11.90
C LEU A 107 7.03 2.41 -12.30
N PRO A 108 7.71 1.39 -12.82
CA PRO A 108 7.12 0.07 -13.05
C PRO A 108 6.73 -0.55 -11.70
N GLN A 109 5.47 -0.38 -11.33
CA GLN A 109 4.90 -0.99 -10.13
C GLN A 109 4.67 -2.46 -10.40
N TYR A 110 5.23 -3.33 -9.56
CA TYR A 110 5.06 -4.76 -9.77
C TYR A 110 3.59 -5.17 -9.70
N THR A 111 3.31 -6.21 -10.47
CA THR A 111 1.98 -6.75 -10.67
C THR A 111 2.06 -8.26 -10.77
N ARG A 112 0.90 -8.87 -10.97
CA ARG A 112 0.79 -10.31 -11.21
C ARG A 112 0.87 -10.57 -12.71
N VAL A 113 1.76 -11.46 -13.14
CA VAL A 113 1.97 -11.79 -14.56
C VAL A 113 1.95 -13.31 -14.79
N PRO A 114 1.58 -13.80 -15.98
CA PRO A 114 1.62 -15.22 -16.30
C PRO A 114 3.06 -15.74 -16.39
N GLN A 115 3.26 -17.03 -16.06
CA GLN A 115 4.50 -17.73 -16.35
C GLN A 115 4.78 -17.76 -17.86
N TYR A 116 6.04 -17.56 -18.23
CA TYR A 116 6.53 -17.81 -19.57
C TYR A 116 6.93 -19.27 -19.72
N LYS A 117 6.46 -19.92 -20.79
CA LYS A 117 6.72 -21.35 -21.02
C LYS A 117 8.20 -21.59 -21.24
N LEU A 118 8.69 -22.71 -20.72
CA LEU A 118 10.11 -23.12 -20.82
C LEU A 118 10.58 -23.30 -22.27
N ASP A 119 9.67 -23.68 -23.17
CA ASP A 119 9.93 -23.79 -24.60
C ASP A 119 9.97 -22.44 -25.34
N LYS A 120 9.74 -21.34 -24.62
CA LYS A 120 9.67 -19.96 -25.12
C LYS A 120 8.60 -19.75 -26.22
N SER A 121 7.54 -20.57 -26.24
CA SER A 121 6.48 -20.47 -27.25
C SER A 121 5.43 -19.39 -26.95
N SER A 122 5.04 -19.26 -25.67
CA SER A 122 3.91 -18.42 -25.23
C SER A 122 3.88 -18.29 -23.70
N PHE A 123 2.92 -17.53 -23.19
CA PHE A 123 2.62 -17.44 -21.75
C PHE A 123 1.57 -18.47 -21.35
N GLU A 124 1.57 -18.84 -20.07
CA GLU A 124 0.52 -19.67 -19.49
C GLU A 124 -0.81 -18.94 -19.42
N LEU A 125 -1.89 -19.65 -19.77
CA LEU A 125 -3.26 -19.11 -19.75
C LEU A 125 -3.96 -19.36 -18.40
N ASP A 126 -3.50 -20.35 -17.65
CA ASP A 126 -4.06 -20.64 -16.33
C ASP A 126 -3.65 -19.55 -15.34
N GLN A 127 -4.65 -18.83 -14.80
CA GLN A 127 -4.42 -17.80 -13.81
C GLN A 127 -3.70 -18.34 -12.57
N ALA A 128 -3.91 -19.61 -12.18
CA ALA A 128 -3.23 -20.21 -11.04
C ALA A 128 -1.69 -20.22 -11.18
N LEU A 129 -1.17 -20.12 -12.40
CA LEU A 129 0.27 -20.09 -12.69
C LEU A 129 0.85 -18.67 -12.74
N TYR A 130 0.07 -17.64 -12.43
CA TYR A 130 0.57 -16.27 -12.42
C TYR A 130 1.35 -15.97 -11.12
N TYR A 131 2.45 -15.23 -11.24
CA TYR A 131 3.36 -14.90 -10.13
C TYR A 131 3.54 -13.38 -9.97
N SER A 132 4.09 -12.94 -8.83
CA SER A 132 4.38 -11.53 -8.56
C SER A 132 5.74 -11.18 -9.15
N ASN A 133 5.78 -10.20 -10.05
CA ASN A 133 7.02 -9.85 -10.76
C ASN A 133 7.83 -8.73 -10.07
N CYS A 134 7.91 -8.76 -8.74
CA CYS A 134 8.52 -7.66 -7.97
C CYS A 134 10.01 -7.43 -8.29
N VAL A 135 10.80 -8.49 -8.40
CA VAL A 135 12.23 -8.39 -8.76
C VAL A 135 12.40 -8.00 -10.22
N GLU A 136 11.58 -8.56 -11.11
CA GLU A 136 11.57 -8.23 -12.53
C GLU A 136 11.22 -6.76 -12.75
N SER A 137 10.16 -6.25 -12.10
CA SER A 137 9.74 -4.85 -12.24
C SER A 137 10.78 -3.88 -11.69
N ALA A 138 11.46 -4.24 -10.59
CA ALA A 138 12.56 -3.44 -10.07
C ALA A 138 13.74 -3.40 -11.06
N LEU A 139 14.07 -4.54 -11.69
CA LEU A 139 15.05 -4.60 -12.79
C LEU A 139 14.61 -3.76 -13.99
N LEU A 140 13.34 -3.78 -14.39
CA LEU A 140 12.82 -2.93 -15.48
C LEU A 140 13.13 -1.46 -15.20
N GLY A 141 12.85 -0.99 -13.98
CA GLY A 141 13.12 0.39 -13.59
C GLY A 141 14.60 0.76 -13.66
N ILE A 142 15.50 -0.13 -13.23
CA ILE A 142 16.95 0.05 -13.36
C ILE A 142 17.34 0.15 -14.84
N PHE A 143 16.86 -0.77 -15.68
CA PHE A 143 17.19 -0.77 -17.09
C PHE A 143 16.60 0.43 -17.84
N CYS A 144 15.44 0.94 -17.44
CA CYS A 144 14.93 2.22 -17.92
C CYS A 144 15.94 3.34 -17.62
N CYS A 145 16.55 3.40 -16.43
CA CYS A 145 17.57 4.40 -16.13
C CYS A 145 18.88 4.18 -16.92
N LEU A 146 19.37 2.95 -17.01
CA LEU A 146 20.62 2.62 -17.70
C LEU A 146 20.52 2.84 -19.22
N ALA A 147 19.37 2.55 -19.82
CA ALA A 147 19.12 2.71 -21.25
C ALA A 147 18.78 4.15 -21.64
N TYR A 148 18.37 5.00 -20.68
CA TYR A 148 17.85 6.33 -21.00
C TYR A 148 18.95 7.27 -21.48
N ASN A 149 18.78 7.78 -22.70
CA ASN A 149 19.57 8.85 -23.26
C ASN A 149 18.88 10.19 -23.00
N PRO A 150 19.40 11.04 -22.09
CA PRO A 150 18.81 12.33 -21.79
C PRO A 150 18.93 13.34 -22.96
N GLU A 151 19.82 13.12 -23.92
CA GLU A 151 19.95 14.00 -25.10
C GLU A 151 18.87 13.71 -26.15
N THR A 152 18.48 12.44 -26.33
CA THR A 152 17.49 12.03 -27.34
C THR A 152 16.09 11.80 -26.76
N GLY A 153 15.98 11.69 -25.43
CA GLY A 153 14.75 11.36 -24.72
C GLY A 153 14.24 9.95 -24.99
N LYS A 154 15.13 9.02 -25.32
CA LYS A 154 14.82 7.64 -25.74
C LYS A 154 15.66 6.62 -24.97
N TYR A 155 15.18 5.39 -24.98
CA TYR A 155 15.96 4.24 -24.52
C TYR A 155 16.82 3.69 -25.66
N GLU A 156 18.10 3.50 -25.36
CA GLU A 156 19.13 2.99 -26.26
C GLU A 156 19.87 1.86 -25.54
N THR A 157 20.41 0.88 -26.27
CA THR A 157 21.12 -0.26 -25.66
C THR A 157 22.50 -0.50 -26.27
N ASP A 158 22.85 0.20 -27.34
CA ASP A 158 24.07 -0.05 -28.12
C ASP A 158 25.34 0.24 -27.29
N HIS A 159 25.26 1.16 -26.32
CA HIS A 159 26.35 1.49 -25.40
C HIS A 159 26.63 0.40 -24.35
N MET A 160 25.72 -0.55 -24.14
CA MET A 160 25.89 -1.63 -23.15
C MET A 160 26.85 -2.72 -23.61
N GLY A 161 27.18 -2.76 -24.90
CA GLY A 161 28.11 -3.71 -25.52
C GLY A 161 27.45 -4.66 -26.51
N THR A 162 28.28 -5.38 -27.27
CA THR A 162 27.84 -6.29 -28.34
C THR A 162 27.23 -7.60 -27.83
N GLU A 163 27.46 -7.95 -26.57
CA GLU A 163 26.95 -9.16 -25.93
C GLU A 163 25.57 -8.97 -25.27
N VAL A 164 24.95 -7.80 -25.44
CA VAL A 164 23.59 -7.56 -24.97
C VAL A 164 22.61 -8.54 -25.62
N SER A 165 21.69 -9.09 -24.83
CA SER A 165 20.71 -10.06 -25.33
C SER A 165 19.76 -9.45 -26.36
N ASP A 166 19.35 -10.27 -27.33
CA ASP A 166 18.40 -9.88 -28.36
C ASP A 166 17.06 -9.47 -27.73
N GLU A 167 16.61 -10.21 -26.71
CA GLU A 167 15.37 -9.92 -25.99
C GLU A 167 15.38 -8.54 -25.31
N LEU A 168 16.50 -8.14 -24.67
CA LEU A 168 16.62 -6.82 -24.04
C LEU A 168 16.61 -5.70 -25.08
N ARG A 169 17.32 -5.89 -26.19
CA ARG A 169 17.37 -4.91 -27.29
C ARG A 169 16.00 -4.76 -27.96
N ASP A 170 15.32 -5.86 -28.21
CA ASP A 170 14.01 -5.86 -28.87
C ASP A 170 12.93 -5.26 -27.97
N PHE A 171 13.03 -5.43 -26.65
CA PHE A 171 12.16 -4.77 -25.68
C PHE A 171 12.25 -3.23 -25.81
N PHE A 172 13.46 -2.65 -25.72
CA PHE A 172 13.61 -1.19 -25.84
C PHE A 172 13.39 -0.65 -27.26
N LYS A 173 13.52 -1.47 -28.30
CA LYS A 173 13.04 -1.09 -29.65
C LYS A 173 11.52 -0.97 -29.71
N LYS A 174 10.79 -1.88 -29.05
CA LYS A 174 9.32 -1.86 -28.96
C LYS A 174 8.81 -0.74 -28.07
N TYR A 175 9.51 -0.46 -26.98
CA TYR A 175 9.22 0.61 -26.02
C TYR A 175 10.37 1.62 -25.97
N PRO A 176 10.53 2.50 -26.98
CA PRO A 176 11.72 3.33 -27.13
C PRO A 176 11.73 4.60 -26.29
N LYS A 177 10.67 4.89 -25.55
CA LYS A 177 10.52 6.11 -24.76
C LYS A 177 9.87 5.83 -23.41
N PRO A 178 10.16 6.64 -22.38
CA PRO A 178 9.41 6.58 -21.14
C PRO A 178 7.91 6.78 -21.38
N THR A 179 7.10 6.01 -20.66
CA THR A 179 5.63 6.11 -20.64
C THR A 179 5.15 6.59 -19.28
N GLU A 180 3.95 7.15 -19.21
CA GLU A 180 3.35 7.57 -17.94
C GLU A 180 3.05 6.37 -17.02
N THR A 181 2.81 5.19 -17.58
CA THR A 181 2.51 3.96 -16.85
C THR A 181 3.07 2.75 -17.58
N THR A 182 3.63 1.81 -16.83
CA THR A 182 3.90 0.45 -17.30
C THR A 182 2.61 -0.35 -17.27
N ASP A 183 2.08 -0.67 -18.44
CA ASP A 183 0.87 -1.49 -18.54
C ASP A 183 1.17 -2.99 -18.36
N PHE A 184 0.11 -3.79 -18.27
CA PHE A 184 0.21 -5.23 -18.08
C PHE A 184 1.00 -5.93 -19.21
N GLU A 185 0.86 -5.48 -20.45
CA GLU A 185 1.53 -6.07 -21.60
C GLU A 185 3.04 -5.77 -21.57
N MET A 186 3.42 -4.55 -21.20
CA MET A 186 4.81 -4.16 -21.00
C MET A 186 5.46 -4.99 -19.88
N HIS A 187 4.76 -5.22 -18.77
CA HIS A 187 5.24 -6.13 -17.72
C HIS A 187 5.43 -7.56 -18.24
N LYS A 188 4.46 -8.09 -18.99
CA LYS A 188 4.51 -9.45 -19.56
C LYS A 188 5.72 -9.60 -20.50
N GLU A 189 5.90 -8.63 -21.39
CA GLU A 189 7.01 -8.62 -22.35
C GLU A 189 8.36 -8.40 -21.68
N TRP A 190 8.43 -7.60 -20.61
CA TRP A 190 9.66 -7.47 -19.82
C TRP A 190 10.02 -8.77 -19.11
N CYS A 191 9.05 -9.47 -18.52
CA CYS A 191 9.30 -10.74 -17.85
C CYS A 191 9.89 -11.80 -18.80
N LYS A 192 9.59 -11.74 -20.10
CA LYS A 192 10.24 -12.57 -21.12
C LYS A 192 11.75 -12.33 -21.24
N VAL A 193 12.23 -11.10 -21.02
CA VAL A 193 13.66 -10.74 -21.08
C VAL A 193 14.45 -11.46 -19.99
N VAL A 194 13.85 -11.64 -18.81
CA VAL A 194 14.54 -12.15 -17.61
C VAL A 194 14.10 -13.56 -17.19
N ALA A 195 13.11 -14.14 -17.86
CA ALA A 195 12.67 -15.52 -17.68
C ALA A 195 13.44 -16.48 -18.61
N CYS A 196 13.49 -17.77 -18.24
CA CYS A 196 14.06 -18.82 -19.10
C CYS A 196 15.50 -18.53 -19.57
N LEU A 197 16.28 -17.84 -18.72
CA LEU A 197 17.69 -17.57 -18.97
C LEU A 197 18.52 -18.87 -18.87
N LYS A 198 19.56 -18.94 -19.72
CA LYS A 198 20.41 -20.15 -19.87
C LYS A 198 21.30 -20.39 -18.66
N ASN A 199 21.67 -19.33 -17.95
CA ASN A 199 22.47 -19.45 -16.73
C ASN A 199 21.71 -20.20 -15.62
N GLU A 200 22.14 -21.44 -15.36
CA GLU A 200 21.58 -22.32 -14.32
C GLU A 200 21.86 -21.84 -12.88
N SER A 201 22.77 -20.90 -12.69
CA SER A 201 23.03 -20.32 -11.37
C SER A 201 22.05 -19.21 -10.99
N ILE A 202 21.19 -18.76 -11.92
CA ILE A 202 20.12 -17.81 -11.62
C ILE A 202 19.00 -18.58 -10.91
N SER A 203 18.63 -18.07 -9.75
CA SER A 203 17.64 -18.70 -8.87
C SER A 203 16.25 -18.11 -9.09
N TYR A 204 15.28 -19.00 -9.25
CA TYR A 204 13.88 -18.69 -9.48
C TYR A 204 13.01 -19.44 -8.49
N LYS A 205 11.86 -18.89 -8.14
CA LYS A 205 10.86 -19.54 -7.28
C LYS A 205 10.00 -20.52 -8.06
N HIS A 206 9.59 -20.15 -9.28
CA HIS A 206 8.93 -21.04 -10.23
C HIS A 206 9.92 -21.48 -11.32
N PRO A 207 9.69 -22.59 -12.05
CA PRO A 207 10.62 -23.05 -13.08
C PRO A 207 10.99 -21.95 -14.06
N LYS A 208 12.21 -21.42 -13.93
CA LYS A 208 12.76 -20.30 -14.72
C LYS A 208 11.86 -19.05 -14.79
N ASN A 209 10.99 -18.85 -13.80
CA ASN A 209 10.05 -17.73 -13.66
C ASN A 209 10.00 -17.28 -12.19
N GLU A 210 9.67 -16.01 -11.92
CA GLU A 210 9.71 -15.40 -10.58
C GLU A 210 11.14 -15.41 -9.99
N LEU A 211 11.92 -14.38 -10.30
CA LEU A 211 13.27 -14.21 -9.79
C LEU A 211 13.29 -14.13 -8.26
N LEU A 212 14.24 -14.83 -7.63
CA LEU A 212 14.49 -14.66 -6.20
C LEU A 212 15.23 -13.34 -5.93
N SER A 213 14.78 -12.58 -4.93
CA SER A 213 15.47 -11.39 -4.45
C SER A 213 16.78 -11.73 -3.74
N GLY A 214 17.80 -10.90 -3.93
CA GLY A 214 19.15 -11.06 -3.39
C GLY A 214 20.18 -10.43 -4.33
N LEU A 215 21.17 -9.74 -3.76
CA LEU A 215 22.13 -8.97 -4.53
C LEU A 215 22.90 -9.86 -5.53
N SER A 216 23.36 -11.03 -5.09
CA SER A 216 24.09 -11.95 -5.98
C SER A 216 23.22 -12.41 -7.15
N ASN A 217 21.95 -12.74 -6.91
CA ASN A 217 21.05 -13.22 -7.96
C ASN A 217 20.71 -12.13 -8.97
N VAL A 218 20.46 -10.91 -8.50
CA VAL A 218 20.22 -9.72 -9.35
C VAL A 218 21.40 -9.48 -10.29
N PHE A 219 22.64 -9.51 -9.78
CA PHE A 219 23.82 -9.30 -10.62
C PHE A 219 24.13 -10.47 -11.56
N ARG A 220 23.71 -11.71 -11.24
CA ARG A 220 23.74 -12.82 -12.20
C ARG A 220 22.80 -12.59 -13.39
N VAL A 221 21.61 -12.04 -13.14
CA VAL A 221 20.67 -11.67 -14.21
C VAL A 221 21.25 -10.55 -15.07
N ILE A 222 21.76 -9.48 -14.45
CA ILE A 222 22.40 -8.36 -15.17
C ILE A 222 23.54 -8.88 -16.05
N ALA A 223 24.42 -9.73 -15.52
CA ALA A 223 25.53 -10.32 -16.27
C ALA A 223 25.07 -11.10 -17.51
N GLU A 224 23.98 -11.87 -17.38
CA GLU A 224 23.45 -12.71 -18.44
C GLU A 224 22.80 -11.90 -19.57
N ILE A 225 21.98 -10.90 -19.24
CA ILE A 225 21.21 -10.15 -20.26
C ILE A 225 22.01 -9.02 -20.91
N THR A 226 23.09 -8.56 -20.28
CA THR A 226 23.97 -7.50 -20.81
C THR A 226 25.29 -8.02 -21.38
N GLY A 227 25.70 -9.22 -21.01
CA GLY A 227 27.02 -9.76 -21.34
C GLY A 227 28.17 -9.20 -20.50
N GLN A 228 27.92 -8.33 -19.51
CA GLN A 228 28.93 -7.81 -18.56
C GLN A 228 29.42 -8.87 -17.56
N LYS A 229 29.91 -10.00 -18.06
CA LYS A 229 30.23 -11.18 -17.24
C LYS A 229 31.40 -10.95 -16.31
N THR A 230 32.43 -10.21 -16.73
CA THR A 230 33.66 -10.07 -15.94
C THR A 230 33.39 -9.37 -14.60
N ASP A 231 32.91 -8.13 -14.63
CA ASP A 231 32.75 -7.33 -13.42
C ASP A 231 31.58 -7.81 -12.56
N ALA A 232 30.45 -8.18 -13.19
CA ALA A 232 29.28 -8.62 -12.46
C ALA A 232 29.49 -9.98 -11.80
N LEU A 233 30.17 -10.95 -12.45
CA LEU A 233 30.44 -12.25 -11.83
C LEU A 233 31.57 -12.17 -10.79
N GLU A 234 32.51 -11.23 -10.93
CA GLU A 234 33.47 -10.93 -9.86
C GLU A 234 32.76 -10.45 -8.60
N LEU A 235 31.83 -9.49 -8.74
CA LEU A 235 31.00 -9.01 -7.64
C LEU A 235 30.17 -10.15 -7.02
N VAL A 236 29.53 -10.98 -7.84
CA VAL A 236 28.76 -12.14 -7.36
C VAL A 236 29.62 -13.09 -6.55
N LYS A 237 30.82 -13.42 -7.04
CA LYS A 237 31.76 -14.30 -6.34
C LYS A 237 32.18 -13.69 -5.00
N TYR A 238 32.46 -12.40 -4.97
CA TYR A 238 32.81 -11.69 -3.74
C TYR A 238 31.68 -11.77 -2.71
N ILE A 239 30.44 -11.50 -3.12
CA ILE A 239 29.25 -11.61 -2.27
C ILE A 239 29.10 -13.03 -1.70
N GLU A 240 29.27 -14.07 -2.52
CA GLU A 240 29.18 -15.46 -2.08
C GLU A 240 30.26 -15.82 -1.05
N ASP A 241 31.47 -15.34 -1.23
CA ASP A 241 32.57 -15.55 -0.28
C ASP A 241 32.31 -14.83 1.05
N THR A 242 31.79 -13.59 1.01
CA THR A 242 31.31 -12.87 2.21
C THR A 242 30.20 -13.63 2.93
N CYS A 243 29.25 -14.21 2.18
CA CYS A 243 28.15 -15.01 2.72
C CYS A 243 28.64 -16.29 3.41
N LYS A 244 29.69 -16.95 2.88
CA LYS A 244 30.32 -18.12 3.53
C LYS A 244 30.95 -17.76 4.87
N ILE A 245 31.57 -16.57 4.97
CA ILE A 245 32.18 -16.07 6.20
C ILE A 245 31.11 -15.65 7.24
N ARG A 246 29.87 -15.39 6.79
CA ARG A 246 28.74 -14.94 7.62
C ARG A 246 29.01 -13.65 8.39
N SER A 247 29.84 -12.78 7.84
CA SER A 247 30.16 -11.48 8.40
C SER A 247 30.36 -10.48 7.27
N ILE A 248 29.84 -9.27 7.44
CA ILE A 248 30.01 -8.18 6.49
C ILE A 248 30.65 -6.99 7.21
N LYS A 249 31.90 -6.71 6.86
CA LYS A 249 32.69 -5.61 7.41
C LYS A 249 32.46 -4.34 6.62
N LYS A 250 32.97 -3.23 7.12
CA LYS A 250 32.89 -1.95 6.42
C LYS A 250 33.58 -2.00 5.05
N ASP A 251 34.81 -2.51 4.99
CA ASP A 251 35.56 -2.62 3.74
C ASP A 251 34.83 -3.48 2.69
N ASP A 252 34.09 -4.50 3.11
CA ASP A 252 33.27 -5.32 2.21
C ASP A 252 32.11 -4.49 1.61
N LYS A 253 31.46 -3.65 2.43
CA LYS A 253 30.39 -2.76 1.97
C LYS A 253 30.92 -1.73 0.97
N ASP A 254 32.05 -1.12 1.29
CA ASP A 254 32.68 -0.09 0.45
C ASP A 254 33.12 -0.69 -0.90
N TYR A 255 33.66 -1.91 -0.91
CA TYR A 255 34.00 -2.63 -2.15
C TYR A 255 32.76 -2.97 -2.98
N ILE A 256 31.71 -3.53 -2.36
CA ILE A 256 30.46 -3.89 -3.04
C ILE A 256 29.83 -2.64 -3.67
N GLU A 257 29.71 -1.54 -2.92
CA GLU A 257 29.17 -0.27 -3.41
C GLU A 257 29.96 0.24 -4.62
N SER A 258 31.28 0.31 -4.52
CA SER A 258 32.15 0.78 -5.60
C SER A 258 32.05 -0.10 -6.86
N LYS A 259 31.92 -1.42 -6.70
CA LYS A 259 31.81 -2.34 -7.83
C LYS A 259 30.44 -2.24 -8.51
N ILE A 260 29.36 -2.06 -7.74
CA ILE A 260 28.03 -1.76 -8.29
C ILE A 260 28.06 -0.47 -9.10
N GLU A 261 28.67 0.59 -8.56
CA GLU A 261 28.82 1.87 -9.24
C GLU A 261 29.53 1.72 -10.58
N SER A 262 30.66 1.02 -10.60
CA SER A 262 31.42 0.75 -11.83
C SER A 262 30.60 0.00 -12.89
N ILE A 263 29.80 -0.99 -12.47
CA ILE A 263 28.92 -1.74 -13.38
C ILE A 263 27.80 -0.85 -13.92
N PHE A 264 27.20 0.00 -13.09
CA PHE A 264 26.15 0.91 -13.54
C PHE A 264 26.70 1.98 -14.49
N ILE A 265 27.88 2.54 -14.21
CA ILE A 265 28.55 3.48 -15.12
C ILE A 265 28.87 2.80 -16.46
N SER A 266 29.34 1.54 -16.47
CA SER A 266 29.65 0.84 -17.72
C SER A 266 28.39 0.61 -18.56
N LEU A 267 27.27 0.23 -17.94
CA LEU A 267 26.00 -0.06 -18.59
C LEU A 267 25.15 1.16 -18.95
N SER A 268 25.37 2.31 -18.31
CA SER A 268 24.49 3.46 -18.50
C SER A 268 24.86 4.30 -19.71
N GLN A 269 23.87 4.89 -20.37
CA GLN A 269 24.11 5.91 -21.40
C GLN A 269 24.62 7.20 -20.75
N ASN A 270 23.99 7.63 -19.66
CA ASN A 270 24.51 8.71 -18.82
C ASN A 270 25.60 8.17 -17.88
N LYS A 271 26.86 8.53 -18.13
CA LYS A 271 28.01 8.08 -17.34
C LYS A 271 28.16 8.79 -15.99
N SER A 272 27.44 9.88 -15.77
CA SER A 272 27.45 10.63 -14.51
C SER A 272 26.47 10.01 -13.52
N ILE A 273 26.90 8.90 -12.91
CA ILE A 273 26.16 8.17 -11.87
C ILE A 273 26.97 8.14 -10.60
N MET A 274 26.29 8.30 -9.47
CA MET A 274 26.78 7.99 -8.13
C MET A 274 25.92 6.88 -7.52
N VAL A 275 26.55 5.87 -6.92
CA VAL A 275 25.82 4.81 -6.21
C VAL A 275 26.10 4.87 -4.71
N LYS A 276 25.06 4.63 -3.91
CA LYS A 276 25.16 4.47 -2.46
C LYS A 276 24.33 3.29 -1.96
N CYS A 277 24.94 2.42 -1.17
CA CYS A 277 24.32 1.25 -0.59
C CYS A 277 24.00 1.47 0.90
N ARG A 278 22.72 1.46 1.25
CA ARG A 278 22.23 1.60 2.63
C ARG A 278 21.71 0.26 3.16
N TYR A 279 21.73 0.13 4.49
CA TYR A 279 21.18 -1.03 5.21
C TYR A 279 21.69 -2.39 4.70
N MET A 280 22.92 -2.45 4.20
CA MET A 280 23.51 -3.69 3.69
C MET A 280 23.68 -4.71 4.82
N VAL A 281 22.95 -5.83 4.70
CA VAL A 281 22.87 -6.91 5.69
C VAL A 281 22.88 -8.27 5.02
N LEU A 282 23.44 -9.26 5.73
CA LEU A 282 23.32 -10.67 5.36
C LEU A 282 21.93 -11.19 5.71
N GLY A 283 21.36 -12.01 4.84
CA GLY A 283 20.09 -12.67 5.10
C GLY A 283 19.97 -13.99 4.33
N ARG A 284 18.79 -14.60 4.42
CA ARG A 284 18.44 -15.79 3.64
C ARG A 284 17.43 -15.44 2.56
N ARG A 285 17.67 -15.95 1.37
CA ARG A 285 16.70 -15.99 0.28
C ARG A 285 15.62 -17.05 0.54
N SER A 286 14.61 -17.07 -0.33
CA SER A 286 13.47 -18.00 -0.22
C SER A 286 13.84 -19.47 -0.39
N ASP A 287 14.92 -19.76 -1.12
CA ASP A 287 15.51 -21.10 -1.30
C ASP A 287 16.35 -21.55 -0.09
N GLY A 288 16.55 -20.67 0.90
CA GLY A 288 17.36 -20.92 2.10
C GLY A 288 18.82 -20.49 1.99
N GLU A 289 19.28 -20.12 0.79
CA GLU A 289 20.66 -19.69 0.54
C GLU A 289 20.96 -18.33 1.16
N GLN A 290 22.22 -18.11 1.55
CA GLN A 290 22.68 -16.83 2.08
C GLN A 290 22.91 -15.83 0.93
N ASP A 291 22.50 -14.58 1.13
CA ASP A 291 22.75 -13.48 0.20
C ASP A 291 22.80 -12.14 0.95
N ILE A 292 23.10 -11.08 0.22
CA ILE A 292 23.09 -9.70 0.72
C ILE A 292 21.79 -9.01 0.30
N PHE A 293 21.22 -8.27 1.25
CA PHE A 293 20.07 -7.40 1.09
C PHE A 293 20.48 -5.97 1.42
N ALA A 294 20.05 -5.00 0.60
CA ALA A 294 20.43 -3.60 0.72
C ALA A 294 19.43 -2.71 -0.03
N ASP A 295 19.43 -1.43 0.33
CA ASP A 295 18.87 -0.38 -0.50
C ASP A 295 20.01 0.21 -1.34
N ILE A 296 19.88 0.23 -2.67
CA ILE A 296 20.88 0.74 -3.61
C ILE A 296 20.31 2.01 -4.23
N ASP A 297 20.84 3.16 -3.83
CA ASP A 297 20.51 4.45 -4.41
C ASP A 297 21.43 4.69 -5.62
N ALA A 298 20.86 4.91 -6.80
CA ALA A 298 21.58 5.29 -8.01
C ALA A 298 21.14 6.69 -8.45
N MET A 299 22.03 7.66 -8.27
CA MET A 299 21.82 9.08 -8.54
C MET A 299 22.50 9.47 -9.85
N TYR A 300 21.74 10.06 -10.76
CA TYR A 300 22.16 10.47 -12.10
C TYR A 300 22.23 11.99 -12.14
N MET A 301 23.33 12.51 -12.68
CA MET A 301 23.49 13.94 -12.92
C MET A 301 23.43 14.23 -14.42
N TYR A 302 22.59 15.18 -14.81
CA TYR A 302 22.52 15.69 -16.18
C TYR A 302 22.04 17.14 -16.16
N ASP A 303 22.73 18.04 -16.86
CA ASP A 303 22.34 19.46 -16.97
C ASP A 303 22.09 20.13 -15.60
N ASN A 304 23.03 19.92 -14.65
CA ASN A 304 22.95 20.37 -13.25
C ASN A 304 21.71 19.89 -12.46
N ARG A 305 21.00 18.89 -12.99
CA ARG A 305 19.91 18.22 -12.30
C ARG A 305 20.36 16.86 -11.82
N GLU A 306 20.14 16.62 -10.54
CA GLU A 306 20.34 15.36 -9.85
C GLU A 306 18.98 14.68 -9.63
N ASN A 307 18.81 13.48 -10.16
CA ASN A 307 17.64 12.61 -10.00
C ASN A 307 18.10 11.15 -9.96
N GLY A 308 17.35 10.26 -9.33
CA GLY A 308 17.76 8.88 -9.19
C GLY A 308 16.64 7.93 -8.81
N ILE A 309 17.04 6.70 -8.51
CA ILE A 309 16.16 5.64 -8.02
C ILE A 309 16.80 4.90 -6.85
N THR A 310 15.97 4.35 -5.98
CA THR A 310 16.38 3.38 -4.96
C THR A 310 15.85 2.00 -5.34
N LEU A 311 16.75 1.02 -5.51
CA LEU A 311 16.41 -0.40 -5.52
C LEU A 311 16.49 -0.96 -4.10
N GLY A 312 15.35 -1.30 -3.52
CA GLY A 312 15.30 -1.95 -2.21
C GLY A 312 15.21 -3.47 -2.33
N LEU A 313 16.29 -4.19 -2.01
CA LEU A 313 16.31 -5.66 -1.99
C LEU A 313 16.04 -6.17 -0.58
N LYS A 314 14.97 -6.96 -0.41
CA LYS A 314 14.57 -7.57 0.86
C LYS A 314 14.35 -9.07 0.69
N PRO A 315 14.41 -9.85 1.77
CA PRO A 315 14.02 -11.26 1.69
C PRO A 315 12.63 -11.39 1.07
N LYS A 316 12.52 -12.23 0.03
CA LYS A 316 11.30 -12.51 -0.74
C LYS A 316 10.71 -11.34 -1.56
N HIS A 317 11.35 -10.16 -1.59
CA HIS A 317 10.74 -8.99 -2.23
C HIS A 317 11.77 -8.00 -2.79
N ALA A 318 11.36 -7.18 -3.77
CA ALA A 318 12.12 -6.03 -4.23
C ALA A 318 11.21 -4.81 -4.40
N THR A 319 11.72 -3.62 -4.07
CA THR A 319 11.02 -2.34 -4.21
C THR A 319 11.81 -1.39 -5.09
N LEU A 320 11.10 -0.45 -5.70
CA LEU A 320 11.68 0.63 -6.48
C LEU A 320 11.04 1.95 -6.05
N ASP A 321 11.87 2.96 -5.78
CA ASP A 321 11.45 4.31 -5.40
C ASP A 321 12.23 5.35 -6.22
N VAL A 322 11.67 6.55 -6.43
CA VAL A 322 12.35 7.67 -7.12
C VAL A 322 12.99 8.58 -6.09
N LEU A 323 14.21 9.03 -6.38
CA LEU A 323 14.95 10.06 -5.64
C LEU A 323 14.98 11.33 -6.49
N LEU A 324 14.08 12.28 -6.21
CA LEU A 324 14.05 13.57 -6.91
C LEU A 324 14.76 14.62 -6.05
N SER A 325 15.95 15.05 -6.47
CA SER A 325 16.70 16.10 -5.77
C SER A 325 16.55 17.46 -6.42
N SER A 326 16.13 17.52 -7.69
CA SER A 326 16.08 18.76 -8.48
C SER A 326 14.67 19.32 -8.63
N PRO A 327 14.52 20.65 -8.60
CA PRO A 327 13.24 21.26 -8.91
C PRO A 327 12.88 21.00 -10.38
N VAL A 328 11.58 20.89 -10.63
CA VAL A 328 11.05 20.81 -12.00
C VAL A 328 11.36 22.10 -12.76
N SER A 329 11.61 21.97 -14.05
CA SER A 329 11.92 23.09 -14.93
C SER A 329 10.79 24.13 -14.93
N VAL A 330 11.17 25.40 -14.82
CA VAL A 330 10.25 26.55 -14.90
C VAL A 330 9.41 26.49 -16.17
N ARG A 331 10.00 26.01 -17.28
CA ARG A 331 9.31 25.84 -18.56
C ARG A 331 8.14 24.85 -18.47
N ILE A 332 8.28 23.78 -17.70
CA ILE A 332 7.19 22.80 -17.46
C ILE A 332 6.12 23.45 -16.58
N GLU A 333 6.50 24.14 -15.51
CA GLU A 333 5.55 24.82 -14.61
C GLU A 333 4.70 25.86 -15.36
N GLU A 334 5.31 26.68 -16.22
CA GLU A 334 4.62 27.64 -17.09
C GLU A 334 3.60 26.95 -17.99
N LYS A 335 3.95 25.81 -18.60
CA LYS A 335 3.02 25.05 -19.46
C LYS A 335 1.83 24.48 -18.70
N TYR A 336 2.04 24.03 -17.46
CA TYR A 336 0.93 23.60 -16.62
C TYR A 336 0.00 24.78 -16.27
N GLU A 337 0.54 25.96 -15.95
CA GLU A 337 -0.28 27.16 -15.70
C GLU A 337 -1.03 27.62 -16.97
N ASP A 338 -0.41 27.55 -18.16
CA ASP A 338 -1.06 27.85 -19.44
C ASP A 338 -2.32 26.97 -19.63
N VAL A 339 -2.18 25.66 -19.46
CA VAL A 339 -3.32 24.71 -19.59
C VAL A 339 -4.36 24.96 -18.51
N LYS A 340 -3.95 25.25 -17.28
CA LYS A 340 -4.87 25.51 -16.18
C LYS A 340 -5.72 26.75 -16.43
N GLU A 341 -5.12 27.85 -16.88
CA GLU A 341 -5.83 29.10 -17.17
C GLU A 341 -6.76 28.95 -18.38
N LEU A 342 -6.34 28.21 -19.41
CA LEU A 342 -7.17 27.90 -20.57
C LEU A 342 -8.46 27.15 -20.20
N TYR A 343 -8.38 26.20 -19.26
CA TYR A 343 -9.53 25.40 -18.83
C TYR A 343 -10.31 26.01 -17.65
N ARG A 344 -9.81 27.09 -17.03
CA ARG A 344 -10.37 27.69 -15.81
C ARG A 344 -11.82 28.16 -15.96
N SER A 345 -12.19 28.66 -17.14
CA SER A 345 -13.52 29.22 -17.43
C SER A 345 -14.52 28.21 -17.99
N ILE A 346 -14.08 26.97 -18.27
CA ILE A 346 -14.92 25.95 -18.88
C ILE A 346 -15.81 25.29 -17.81
N ASP A 347 -17.08 25.67 -17.78
CA ASP A 347 -18.07 25.11 -16.86
C ASP A 347 -18.65 23.79 -17.40
N SER A 348 -17.79 22.77 -17.52
CA SER A 348 -18.17 21.43 -18.01
C SER A 348 -17.38 20.33 -17.32
N TYR A 349 -17.81 19.07 -17.48
CA TYR A 349 -17.06 17.91 -17.00
C TYR A 349 -15.59 17.93 -17.45
N MET A 350 -15.33 18.21 -18.74
CA MET A 350 -13.98 18.29 -19.30
C MET A 350 -13.18 19.43 -18.66
N GLY A 351 -13.79 20.59 -18.47
CA GLY A 351 -13.19 21.70 -17.72
C GLY A 351 -12.76 21.27 -16.32
N TYR A 352 -13.68 20.66 -15.57
CA TYR A 352 -13.41 20.28 -14.19
C TYR A 352 -12.36 19.18 -14.03
N ILE A 353 -12.39 18.14 -14.88
CA ILE A 353 -11.45 17.02 -14.79
C ILE A 353 -10.05 17.46 -15.22
N THR A 354 -9.93 18.27 -16.28
CA THR A 354 -8.65 18.85 -16.70
C THR A 354 -8.07 19.75 -15.61
N SER A 355 -8.83 20.72 -15.10
CA SER A 355 -8.32 21.60 -14.04
C SER A 355 -7.94 20.83 -12.78
N GLN A 356 -8.68 19.76 -12.46
CA GLN A 356 -8.35 18.87 -11.35
C GLN A 356 -7.02 18.15 -11.62
N TYR A 357 -6.88 17.49 -12.77
CA TYR A 357 -5.66 16.78 -13.16
C TYR A 357 -4.44 17.69 -13.09
N ILE A 358 -4.49 18.84 -13.78
CA ILE A 358 -3.40 19.82 -13.81
C ILE A 358 -3.04 20.30 -12.41
N SER A 359 -4.03 20.65 -11.58
CA SER A 359 -3.76 21.11 -10.21
C SER A 359 -3.10 20.03 -9.34
N ARG A 360 -3.36 18.74 -9.63
CA ARG A 360 -2.80 17.61 -8.89
C ARG A 360 -1.39 17.29 -9.34
N GLU A 361 -1.16 17.20 -10.65
CA GLU A 361 0.19 17.03 -11.20
C GLU A 361 1.12 18.14 -10.73
N MET A 362 0.70 19.41 -10.83
CA MET A 362 1.47 20.55 -10.35
C MET A 362 1.85 20.46 -8.86
N LYS A 363 0.93 19.97 -8.01
CA LYS A 363 1.20 19.80 -6.57
C LYS A 363 2.23 18.70 -6.31
N ASN A 364 2.35 17.74 -7.22
CA ASN A 364 3.22 16.58 -7.09
C ASN A 364 4.59 16.78 -7.72
N LEU A 365 4.75 17.72 -8.66
CA LEU A 365 6.04 18.09 -9.27
C LEU A 365 7.15 18.40 -8.24
N ARG A 366 6.79 18.79 -7.01
CA ARG A 366 7.74 19.26 -5.99
C ARG A 366 7.93 18.30 -4.82
N LYS A 367 7.44 17.06 -4.93
CA LYS A 367 7.42 16.11 -3.80
C LYS A 367 8.18 14.85 -4.16
N ASP A 368 8.85 14.27 -3.16
CA ASP A 368 9.40 12.92 -3.26
C ASP A 368 8.31 11.83 -3.08
N SER A 369 8.71 10.56 -3.20
CA SER A 369 7.78 9.42 -3.09
C SER A 369 7.11 9.29 -1.74
N PHE A 370 7.82 9.63 -0.67
CA PHE A 370 7.34 9.54 0.70
C PHE A 370 6.30 10.64 0.96
N GLU A 371 6.63 11.88 0.62
CA GLU A 371 5.75 13.04 0.76
C GLU A 371 4.48 12.92 -0.09
N MET A 372 4.59 12.39 -1.31
CA MET A 372 3.44 12.08 -2.15
C MET A 372 2.52 11.07 -1.45
N THR A 373 3.08 9.94 -1.00
CA THR A 373 2.31 8.89 -0.34
C THR A 373 1.64 9.40 0.94
N GLU A 374 2.35 10.17 1.77
CA GLU A 374 1.82 10.71 3.02
C GLU A 374 0.70 11.75 2.76
N SER A 375 0.90 12.66 1.80
CA SER A 375 -0.10 13.64 1.39
C SER A 375 -1.35 12.97 0.82
N LEU A 376 -1.19 11.89 0.05
CA LEU A 376 -2.29 11.10 -0.49
C LEU A 376 -3.08 10.43 0.63
N MET A 377 -2.41 9.72 1.54
CA MET A 377 -3.05 9.06 2.69
C MET A 377 -3.79 10.06 3.58
N LYS A 378 -3.22 11.24 3.84
CA LYS A 378 -3.90 12.35 4.55
C LYS A 378 -5.16 12.82 3.82
N SER A 379 -5.10 12.97 2.49
CA SER A 379 -6.24 13.38 1.68
C SER A 379 -7.34 12.33 1.67
N ILE A 380 -6.97 11.05 1.59
CA ILE A 380 -7.89 9.90 1.72
C ILE A 380 -8.54 9.93 3.10
N ASP A 381 -7.76 10.15 4.15
CA ASP A 381 -8.25 10.19 5.53
C ASP A 381 -9.33 11.26 5.72
N VAL A 382 -9.10 12.47 5.21
CA VAL A 382 -10.09 13.55 5.21
C VAL A 382 -11.37 13.15 4.46
N ILE A 383 -11.25 12.51 3.30
CA ILE A 383 -12.42 12.07 2.53
C ILE A 383 -13.23 11.04 3.32
N LEU A 384 -12.57 10.01 3.86
CA LEU A 384 -13.24 8.92 4.58
C LEU A 384 -13.85 9.41 5.91
N ASN A 385 -13.21 10.34 6.61
CA ASN A 385 -13.74 10.97 7.81
C ASN A 385 -14.96 11.87 7.53
N SER A 386 -15.10 12.41 6.31
CA SER A 386 -16.29 13.18 5.90
C SER A 386 -17.52 12.31 5.62
N GLY A 387 -17.37 10.99 5.65
CA GLY A 387 -18.41 10.02 5.39
C GLY A 387 -18.09 9.12 4.19
N TYR A 388 -18.31 7.82 4.36
CA TYR A 388 -17.95 6.79 3.38
C TYR A 388 -18.82 6.81 2.11
N ASN A 389 -19.94 7.54 2.10
CA ASN A 389 -20.69 7.84 0.86
C ASN A 389 -19.84 8.60 -0.18
N ASN A 390 -18.76 9.25 0.24
CA ASN A 390 -17.83 9.96 -0.64
C ASN A 390 -16.62 9.12 -1.06
N VAL A 391 -16.59 7.80 -0.80
CA VAL A 391 -15.40 6.95 -1.05
C VAL A 391 -14.86 7.08 -2.49
N PHE A 392 -15.76 7.20 -3.48
CA PHE A 392 -15.37 7.34 -4.88
C PHE A 392 -14.59 8.62 -5.17
N LYS A 393 -14.74 9.67 -4.35
CA LYS A 393 -13.97 10.92 -4.48
C LYS A 393 -12.46 10.70 -4.37
N ILE A 394 -12.02 9.59 -3.77
CA ILE A 394 -10.61 9.20 -3.72
C ILE A 394 -10.01 9.13 -5.13
N PHE A 395 -10.77 8.69 -6.15
CA PHE A 395 -10.28 8.65 -7.54
C PHE A 395 -10.11 10.04 -8.19
N LEU A 396 -10.54 11.13 -7.53
CA LEU A 396 -10.25 12.50 -7.97
C LEU A 396 -8.96 13.07 -7.35
N LEU A 397 -8.29 12.32 -6.48
CA LEU A 397 -7.06 12.78 -5.84
C LEU A 397 -5.89 12.72 -6.80
N GLU A 398 -5.45 11.52 -7.14
CA GLU A 398 -4.33 11.23 -8.02
C GLU A 398 -4.33 9.73 -8.32
N LYS A 399 -3.35 9.26 -9.09
CA LYS A 399 -3.17 7.84 -9.36
C LYS A 399 -2.95 7.09 -8.04
N LEU A 400 -3.88 6.19 -7.71
CA LEU A 400 -3.77 5.34 -6.53
C LEU A 400 -2.79 4.22 -6.86
N VAL A 401 -1.51 4.44 -6.62
CA VAL A 401 -0.45 3.45 -6.83
C VAL A 401 0.18 3.01 -5.51
N GLY A 402 0.67 1.78 -5.51
CA GLY A 402 1.47 1.22 -4.43
C GLY A 402 0.67 0.53 -3.33
N VAL A 403 1.25 -0.57 -2.83
CA VAL A 403 0.64 -1.43 -1.80
C VAL A 403 0.32 -0.67 -0.52
N LYS A 404 1.15 0.30 -0.10
CA LYS A 404 0.92 1.08 1.12
C LYS A 404 -0.38 1.89 1.06
N CYS A 405 -0.61 2.60 -0.05
CA CYS A 405 -1.81 3.42 -0.23
C CYS A 405 -3.06 2.53 -0.29
N MET A 406 -3.01 1.45 -1.08
CA MET A 406 -4.13 0.52 -1.20
C MET A 406 -4.43 -0.22 0.11
N SER A 407 -3.39 -0.62 0.85
CA SER A 407 -3.48 -1.20 2.20
C SER A 407 -4.18 -0.24 3.17
N PHE A 408 -3.82 1.04 3.13
CA PHE A 408 -4.47 2.06 3.95
C PHE A 408 -5.97 2.19 3.60
N ILE A 409 -6.32 2.29 2.32
CA ILE A 409 -7.73 2.36 1.90
C ILE A 409 -8.50 1.11 2.35
N ALA A 410 -7.94 -0.08 2.14
CA ALA A 410 -8.55 -1.35 2.54
C ALA A 410 -8.77 -1.42 4.05
N MET A 411 -7.75 -1.10 4.86
CA MET A 411 -7.85 -1.02 6.32
C MET A 411 -9.03 -0.15 6.75
N ARG A 412 -9.12 1.05 6.17
CA ARG A 412 -10.16 2.02 6.52
C ARG A 412 -11.56 1.55 6.21
N CYS A 413 -11.75 0.92 5.06
CA CYS A 413 -13.05 0.43 4.65
C CYS A 413 -13.44 -0.85 5.41
N VAL A 414 -12.48 -1.73 5.70
CA VAL A 414 -12.69 -2.92 6.55
C VAL A 414 -13.14 -2.49 7.95
N ILE A 415 -12.44 -1.57 8.59
CA ILE A 415 -12.81 -1.11 9.95
C ILE A 415 -14.17 -0.44 9.97
N TYR A 416 -14.49 0.36 8.95
CA TYR A 416 -15.83 0.94 8.82
C TYR A 416 -16.92 -0.12 8.60
N SER A 417 -16.64 -1.16 7.80
CA SER A 417 -17.57 -2.26 7.58
C SER A 417 -17.86 -3.04 8.87
N ILE A 418 -16.87 -3.16 9.75
CA ILE A 418 -17.04 -3.74 11.10
C ILE A 418 -17.91 -2.83 11.97
N ASP A 419 -17.66 -1.51 11.97
CA ASP A 419 -18.45 -0.55 12.78
C ASP A 419 -19.93 -0.55 12.40
N LYS A 420 -20.23 -0.63 11.10
CA LYS A 420 -21.60 -0.50 10.56
C LYS A 420 -22.31 -1.81 10.25
N ASP A 421 -21.67 -2.97 10.50
CA ASP A 421 -22.24 -4.28 10.18
C ASP A 421 -22.67 -4.37 8.70
N LEU A 422 -21.79 -3.92 7.79
CA LEU A 422 -22.14 -3.83 6.37
C LEU A 422 -22.29 -5.22 5.74
N PRO A 423 -23.36 -5.45 4.95
CA PRO A 423 -23.58 -6.73 4.29
C PRO A 423 -22.67 -6.89 3.04
N PRO A 424 -22.50 -8.12 2.51
CA PRO A 424 -21.64 -8.39 1.35
C PRO A 424 -21.95 -7.56 0.10
N ASN A 425 -23.22 -7.19 -0.11
CA ASN A 425 -23.66 -6.44 -1.28
C ASN A 425 -23.49 -4.91 -1.15
N ASP A 426 -23.03 -4.43 0.01
CA ASP A 426 -22.83 -3.01 0.26
C ASP A 426 -21.79 -2.42 -0.73
N PRO A 427 -22.02 -1.20 -1.27
CA PRO A 427 -21.06 -0.53 -2.14
C PRO A 427 -19.65 -0.41 -1.56
N ILE A 428 -19.49 -0.19 -0.26
CA ILE A 428 -18.18 -0.08 0.40
C ILE A 428 -17.48 -1.44 0.47
N VAL A 429 -18.23 -2.51 0.76
CA VAL A 429 -17.66 -3.87 0.77
C VAL A 429 -17.18 -4.26 -0.64
N ARG A 430 -17.98 -3.98 -1.68
CA ARG A 430 -17.58 -4.19 -3.09
C ARG A 430 -16.39 -3.32 -3.50
N PHE A 431 -16.38 -2.05 -3.12
CA PHE A 431 -15.26 -1.14 -3.36
C PHE A 431 -13.98 -1.68 -2.71
N THR A 432 -14.06 -2.12 -1.46
CA THR A 432 -12.93 -2.71 -0.72
C THR A 432 -12.42 -3.98 -1.41
N ALA A 433 -13.32 -4.85 -1.85
CA ALA A 433 -12.98 -6.05 -2.60
C ALA A 433 -12.26 -5.73 -3.92
N ASN A 434 -12.67 -4.67 -4.63
CA ASN A 434 -12.00 -4.23 -5.86
C ASN A 434 -10.63 -3.62 -5.59
N VAL A 435 -10.49 -2.81 -4.53
CA VAL A 435 -9.17 -2.28 -4.10
C VAL A 435 -8.22 -3.43 -3.80
N ILE A 436 -8.67 -4.42 -3.02
CA ILE A 436 -7.87 -5.60 -2.69
C ILE A 436 -7.56 -6.44 -3.93
N GLY A 437 -8.53 -6.62 -4.83
CA GLY A 437 -8.35 -7.36 -6.09
C GLY A 437 -7.38 -6.69 -7.08
N SER A 438 -7.10 -5.40 -6.91
CA SER A 438 -6.10 -4.68 -7.73
C SER A 438 -4.65 -4.87 -7.25
N ILE A 439 -4.45 -5.54 -6.11
CA ILE A 439 -3.14 -5.72 -5.47
C ILE A 439 -2.59 -7.13 -5.80
N PRO A 440 -1.28 -7.29 -6.06
CA PRO A 440 -0.65 -8.60 -6.27
C PRO A 440 -0.54 -9.40 -4.96
N LEU A 441 -1.65 -10.03 -4.56
CA LEU A 441 -1.76 -10.81 -3.31
C LEU A 441 -0.95 -12.12 -3.28
N ASN A 442 -0.39 -12.54 -4.42
CA ASN A 442 0.54 -13.66 -4.52
C ASN A 442 1.96 -13.32 -4.03
N ASP A 443 2.25 -12.03 -3.74
CA ASP A 443 3.44 -11.62 -3.01
C ASP A 443 3.22 -11.74 -1.48
N PRO A 444 4.01 -12.55 -0.76
CA PRO A 444 3.79 -12.80 0.67
C PRO A 444 3.86 -11.54 1.56
N ALA A 445 4.71 -10.56 1.20
CA ALA A 445 4.84 -9.32 1.96
C ALA A 445 3.57 -8.45 1.81
N THR A 446 3.07 -8.36 0.59
CA THR A 446 1.83 -7.68 0.22
C THR A 446 0.61 -8.34 0.84
N TRP A 447 0.51 -9.67 0.74
CA TRP A 447 -0.54 -10.45 1.37
C TRP A 447 -0.62 -10.16 2.88
N ARG A 448 0.51 -10.27 3.59
CA ARG A 448 0.60 -9.98 5.03
C ARG A 448 0.13 -8.56 5.35
N GLU A 449 0.54 -7.59 4.53
CA GLU A 449 0.21 -6.18 4.72
C GLU A 449 -1.30 -5.92 4.65
N ILE A 450 -2.04 -6.66 3.82
CA ILE A 450 -3.51 -6.55 3.70
C ILE A 450 -4.22 -7.44 4.74
N MET A 451 -3.77 -8.67 4.95
CA MET A 451 -4.49 -9.67 5.76
C MET A 451 -4.55 -9.35 7.24
N LYS A 452 -3.59 -8.59 7.77
CA LYS A 452 -3.57 -8.21 9.19
C LYS A 452 -4.85 -7.48 9.65
N TYR A 453 -5.54 -6.76 8.77
CA TYR A 453 -6.77 -6.04 9.11
C TYR A 453 -8.00 -6.98 9.19
N PHE A 454 -7.98 -8.08 8.45
CA PHE A 454 -9.06 -9.07 8.42
C PHE A 454 -9.12 -9.94 9.69
N LEU A 455 -8.09 -9.87 10.54
CA LEU A 455 -8.15 -10.49 11.86
C LEU A 455 -9.21 -9.85 12.77
N TYR A 456 -9.64 -8.63 12.48
CA TYR A 456 -10.69 -7.94 13.25
C TYR A 456 -12.10 -8.12 12.67
N HIS A 457 -12.24 -8.81 11.54
CA HIS A 457 -13.50 -8.91 10.80
C HIS A 457 -14.08 -10.34 10.88
N SER A 458 -15.15 -10.53 11.67
CA SER A 458 -15.78 -11.85 11.86
C SER A 458 -16.45 -12.40 10.59
N GLU A 459 -17.15 -11.54 9.83
CA GLU A 459 -17.90 -11.93 8.62
C GLU A 459 -17.05 -11.91 7.34
N ARG A 460 -15.72 -12.09 7.46
CA ARG A 460 -14.82 -11.89 6.32
C ARG A 460 -15.07 -12.86 5.17
N GLN A 461 -15.51 -14.08 5.48
CA GLN A 461 -15.82 -15.12 4.50
C GLN A 461 -17.02 -14.72 3.63
N ALA A 462 -18.05 -14.17 4.28
CA ALA A 462 -19.25 -13.71 3.59
C ALA A 462 -18.99 -12.43 2.77
N ASN A 463 -18.26 -11.47 3.35
CA ASN A 463 -18.01 -10.19 2.71
C ASN A 463 -16.93 -10.25 1.62
N TYR A 464 -15.97 -11.16 1.73
CA TYR A 464 -14.82 -11.26 0.83
C TYR A 464 -14.49 -12.71 0.45
N PRO A 465 -15.41 -13.45 -0.17
CA PRO A 465 -15.27 -14.89 -0.42
C PRO A 465 -14.07 -15.24 -1.30
N LYS A 466 -13.66 -14.32 -2.19
CA LYS A 466 -12.50 -14.51 -3.08
C LYS A 466 -11.15 -14.47 -2.36
N LEU A 467 -11.08 -13.88 -1.16
CA LEU A 467 -9.84 -13.87 -0.37
C LEU A 467 -9.56 -15.23 0.28
N GLU A 468 -10.57 -16.08 0.45
CA GLU A 468 -10.44 -17.28 1.29
C GLU A 468 -10.03 -18.54 0.52
N TYR A 469 -10.15 -18.54 -0.82
CA TYR A 469 -9.69 -19.66 -1.65
C TYR A 469 -8.16 -19.84 -1.63
N GLU A 470 -7.41 -18.77 -1.33
CA GLU A 470 -5.95 -18.76 -1.20
C GLU A 470 -5.47 -18.86 0.27
N ALA A 471 -6.35 -18.70 1.27
CA ALA A 471 -5.97 -18.37 2.65
C ALA A 471 -5.96 -19.53 3.67
N ARG A 472 -6.42 -20.75 3.33
CA ARG A 472 -6.67 -21.81 4.34
C ARG A 472 -5.41 -22.47 4.94
N GLN A 473 -4.24 -22.36 4.31
CA GLN A 473 -2.98 -22.85 4.90
C GLN A 473 -2.09 -21.73 5.45
N GLU A 474 -2.25 -20.49 4.99
CA GLU A 474 -1.35 -19.38 5.35
C GLU A 474 -1.83 -18.50 6.50
N LEU A 475 -3.13 -18.52 6.86
CA LEU A 475 -3.66 -17.74 7.98
C LEU A 475 -3.10 -18.17 9.33
N GLU A 476 -2.81 -19.47 9.52
CA GLU A 476 -2.15 -20.00 10.73
C GLU A 476 -0.69 -19.51 10.85
N GLU A 477 -0.08 -19.03 9.74
CA GLU A 477 1.29 -18.53 9.69
C GLU A 477 1.40 -16.99 9.81
N ILE A 478 0.29 -16.25 9.87
CA ILE A 478 0.33 -14.79 10.07
C ILE A 478 0.72 -14.48 11.52
N LYS A 479 2.03 -14.53 11.79
CA LYS A 479 2.63 -13.95 12.99
C LYS A 479 2.63 -12.44 12.83
N ILE A 480 1.54 -11.79 13.26
CA ILE A 480 1.53 -10.34 13.45
C ILE A 480 2.53 -9.99 14.56
N THR A 481 3.43 -9.06 14.25
CA THR A 481 4.36 -8.53 15.24
C THR A 481 3.62 -7.62 16.23
N GLY A 482 4.08 -7.54 17.48
CA GLY A 482 3.46 -6.65 18.47
C GLY A 482 3.36 -5.20 17.99
N SER A 483 4.34 -4.70 17.23
CA SER A 483 4.35 -3.34 16.70
C SER A 483 3.30 -3.09 15.61
N GLU A 484 3.01 -4.08 14.75
CA GLU A 484 1.91 -4.00 13.79
C GLU A 484 0.55 -3.98 14.51
N LEU A 485 0.39 -4.81 15.53
CA LEU A 485 -0.84 -4.85 16.34
C LEU A 485 -1.08 -3.52 17.05
N VAL A 486 -0.05 -2.91 17.64
CA VAL A 486 -0.10 -1.57 18.26
C VAL A 486 -0.67 -0.53 17.29
N LYS A 487 -0.17 -0.48 16.05
CA LYS A 487 -0.59 0.52 15.06
C LYS A 487 -2.07 0.39 14.72
N ILE A 488 -2.54 -0.83 14.45
CA ILE A 488 -3.94 -1.09 14.10
C ILE A 488 -4.84 -0.80 15.29
N HIS A 489 -4.45 -1.26 16.48
CA HIS A 489 -5.23 -1.06 17.70
C HIS A 489 -5.35 0.43 18.04
N LEU A 490 -4.25 1.20 17.96
CA LEU A 490 -4.27 2.64 18.17
C LEU A 490 -5.19 3.34 17.16
N TYR A 491 -5.17 2.93 15.88
CA TYR A 491 -6.09 3.46 14.88
C TYR A 491 -7.56 3.18 15.25
N ILE A 492 -7.90 1.96 15.69
CA ILE A 492 -9.25 1.60 16.13
C ILE A 492 -9.68 2.47 17.32
N LEU A 493 -8.83 2.63 18.33
CA LEU A 493 -9.12 3.46 19.50
C LEU A 493 -9.25 4.95 19.14
N ASN A 494 -8.56 5.42 18.10
CA ASN A 494 -8.67 6.79 17.61
C ASN A 494 -10.00 7.09 16.89
N GLN A 495 -10.82 6.07 16.59
CA GLN A 495 -12.18 6.27 16.06
C GLN A 495 -13.18 6.71 17.12
N ASP A 496 -12.78 6.76 18.40
CA ASP A 496 -13.59 7.24 19.53
C ASP A 496 -14.94 6.51 19.68
N SER A 497 -14.98 5.22 19.29
CA SER A 497 -16.16 4.34 19.36
C SER A 497 -15.87 3.13 20.25
N ASP A 498 -16.51 3.08 21.42
CA ASP A 498 -16.45 1.97 22.37
C ASP A 498 -16.95 0.66 21.73
N SER A 499 -18.05 0.76 20.97
CA SER A 499 -18.68 -0.35 20.26
C SER A 499 -17.72 -0.99 19.26
N LEU A 500 -17.07 -0.16 18.44
CA LEU A 500 -16.09 -0.62 17.45
C LEU A 500 -14.88 -1.26 18.14
N ALA A 501 -14.31 -0.60 19.15
CA ALA A 501 -13.14 -1.10 19.84
C ALA A 501 -13.39 -2.48 20.46
N VAL A 502 -14.47 -2.62 21.23
CA VAL A 502 -14.85 -3.89 21.86
C VAL A 502 -15.14 -4.97 20.81
N LYS A 503 -15.84 -4.61 19.72
CA LYS A 503 -16.17 -5.55 18.65
C LYS A 503 -14.92 -6.07 17.93
N CYS A 504 -13.99 -5.19 17.57
CA CYS A 504 -12.72 -5.54 16.96
C CYS A 504 -11.90 -6.49 17.85
N ILE A 505 -11.73 -6.15 19.13
CA ILE A 505 -10.97 -6.99 20.08
C ILE A 505 -11.63 -8.36 20.21
N ASN A 506 -12.95 -8.41 20.38
CA ASN A 506 -13.68 -9.67 20.48
C ASN A 506 -13.51 -10.53 19.22
N ASN A 507 -13.55 -9.93 18.03
CA ASN A 507 -13.34 -10.65 16.78
C ASN A 507 -11.93 -11.22 16.70
N TYR A 508 -10.91 -10.44 17.03
CA TYR A 508 -9.52 -10.87 17.03
C TYR A 508 -9.30 -12.06 17.98
N VAL A 509 -9.74 -11.93 19.23
CA VAL A 509 -9.48 -12.94 20.27
C VAL A 509 -10.21 -14.27 19.95
N LYS A 510 -11.40 -14.20 19.34
CA LYS A 510 -12.16 -15.38 18.91
C LYS A 510 -11.52 -16.18 17.77
N LEU A 511 -10.54 -15.63 17.05
CA LEU A 511 -9.83 -16.37 16.00
C LEU A 511 -8.93 -17.48 16.53
N GLY A 512 -8.65 -17.51 17.85
CA GLY A 512 -7.84 -18.56 18.46
C GLY A 512 -6.34 -18.47 18.13
N THR A 513 -5.88 -17.33 17.61
CA THR A 513 -4.44 -17.02 17.42
C THR A 513 -3.71 -16.91 18.75
N ASP A 514 -2.37 -16.87 18.73
CA ASP A 514 -1.58 -16.52 19.92
C ASP A 514 -1.96 -15.12 20.43
N ASN A 515 -2.71 -15.08 21.54
CA ASN A 515 -3.28 -13.86 22.12
C ASN A 515 -2.33 -13.10 23.04
N ALA A 516 -1.07 -13.55 23.21
CA ALA A 516 -0.08 -12.89 24.07
C ALA A 516 0.05 -11.38 23.76
N ASN A 517 0.14 -11.03 22.48
CA ASN A 517 0.23 -9.63 22.05
C ASN A 517 -1.04 -8.84 22.37
N MET A 518 -2.22 -9.46 22.33
CA MET A 518 -3.47 -8.78 22.67
C MET A 518 -3.56 -8.50 24.17
N TYR A 519 -3.24 -9.47 25.03
CA TYR A 519 -3.21 -9.24 26.48
C TYR A 519 -2.17 -8.20 26.89
N TYR A 520 -1.02 -8.16 26.20
CA TYR A 520 -0.05 -7.10 26.36
C TYR A 520 -0.65 -5.72 26.04
N LEU A 521 -1.36 -5.57 24.91
CA LEU A 521 -2.02 -4.30 24.57
C LEU A 521 -3.09 -3.89 25.58
N LEU A 522 -3.81 -4.87 26.14
CA LEU A 522 -4.84 -4.65 27.15
C LEU A 522 -4.26 -4.36 28.54
N SER A 523 -2.93 -4.42 28.74
CA SER A 523 -2.29 -4.19 30.04
C SER A 523 -1.22 -3.11 30.04
N VAL A 524 -0.97 -2.45 28.90
CA VAL A 524 0.10 -1.44 28.76
C VAL A 524 -0.46 -0.10 28.30
N GLU A 525 0.02 0.98 28.93
CA GLU A 525 -0.25 2.36 28.52
C GLU A 525 0.51 2.75 27.23
N PRO A 526 -0.04 3.67 26.40
CA PRO A 526 -1.34 4.34 26.54
C PRO A 526 -2.56 3.54 26.03
N MET A 527 -2.38 2.36 25.41
CA MET A 527 -3.47 1.65 24.72
C MET A 527 -4.57 1.18 25.67
N SER A 528 -4.20 0.48 26.75
CA SER A 528 -5.18 -0.04 27.70
C SER A 528 -5.98 1.07 28.37
N ARG A 529 -5.31 2.14 28.82
CA ARG A 529 -5.96 3.31 29.41
C ARG A 529 -6.95 3.96 28.45
N LYS A 530 -6.58 4.13 27.18
CA LYS A 530 -7.49 4.71 26.18
C LYS A 530 -8.73 3.84 25.95
N LEU A 531 -8.55 2.52 25.86
CA LEU A 531 -9.68 1.57 25.76
C LEU A 531 -10.58 1.63 27.00
N PHE A 532 -9.98 1.65 28.19
CA PHE A 532 -10.71 1.77 29.46
C PHE A 532 -11.58 3.02 29.47
N ASN A 533 -10.99 4.19 29.19
CA ASN A 533 -11.70 5.46 29.20
C ASN A 533 -12.85 5.47 28.17
N LEU A 534 -12.65 4.90 26.97
CA LEU A 534 -13.73 4.78 25.98
C LEU A 534 -14.92 3.98 26.49
N MET A 535 -14.67 2.85 27.16
CA MET A 535 -15.73 2.02 27.74
C MET A 535 -16.38 2.67 28.97
N ALA A 536 -15.61 3.43 29.75
CA ALA A 536 -16.08 4.11 30.96
C ALA A 536 -16.98 5.32 30.68
N ARG A 537 -16.76 6.07 29.58
CA ARG A 537 -17.54 7.27 29.19
C ARG A 537 -19.06 7.07 29.14
N VAL A 538 -19.52 5.86 28.83
CA VAL A 538 -20.95 5.55 28.73
C VAL A 538 -21.60 5.44 30.12
N GLY A 539 -20.80 5.37 31.19
CA GLY A 539 -21.27 5.17 32.57
C GLY A 539 -21.89 3.79 32.80
N THR A 540 -21.69 2.83 31.89
CA THR A 540 -22.29 1.49 31.96
C THR A 540 -21.22 0.40 31.97
N THR A 541 -21.48 -0.68 32.70
CA THR A 541 -20.58 -1.85 32.79
C THR A 541 -20.70 -2.80 31.59
N ARG A 542 -21.72 -2.60 30.74
CA ARG A 542 -22.10 -3.53 29.66
C ARG A 542 -20.94 -3.87 28.72
N ARG A 543 -20.12 -2.89 28.34
CA ARG A 543 -18.97 -3.10 27.43
C ARG A 543 -17.86 -3.90 28.07
N PHE A 544 -17.55 -3.62 29.33
CA PHE A 544 -16.59 -4.37 30.13
C PHE A 544 -17.03 -5.83 30.29
N GLU A 545 -18.30 -6.07 30.61
CA GLU A 545 -18.87 -7.42 30.73
C GLU A 545 -18.84 -8.18 29.40
N GLN A 546 -19.18 -7.51 28.29
CA GLN A 546 -19.13 -8.08 26.95
C GLN A 546 -17.69 -8.52 26.59
N LEU A 547 -16.71 -7.67 26.84
CA LEU A 547 -15.31 -7.95 26.55
C LEU A 547 -14.78 -9.06 27.47
N ARG A 548 -15.00 -8.95 28.80
CA ARG A 548 -14.63 -10.00 29.78
C ARG A 548 -15.19 -11.36 29.40
N SER A 549 -16.48 -11.43 29.05
CA SER A 549 -17.12 -12.70 28.67
C SER A 549 -16.41 -13.36 27.50
N THR A 550 -15.94 -12.57 26.53
CA THR A 550 -15.17 -13.10 25.40
C THR A 550 -13.79 -13.55 25.86
N LEU A 551 -13.04 -12.70 26.57
CA LEU A 551 -11.68 -12.99 27.04
C LEU A 551 -11.63 -14.28 27.88
N GLU A 552 -12.54 -14.45 28.83
CA GLU A 552 -12.63 -15.67 29.66
C GLU A 552 -12.94 -16.93 28.83
N LYS A 553 -13.86 -16.85 27.86
CA LYS A 553 -14.23 -17.98 27.01
C LYS A 553 -13.08 -18.43 26.10
N THR A 554 -12.22 -17.50 25.71
CA THR A 554 -11.09 -17.74 24.80
C THR A 554 -9.76 -17.89 25.54
N LYS A 555 -9.75 -17.87 26.88
CA LYS A 555 -8.52 -17.88 27.63
C LYS A 555 -7.80 -19.22 27.47
N ASN A 556 -6.50 -19.14 27.24
CA ASN A 556 -5.62 -20.29 27.20
C ASN A 556 -4.91 -20.39 28.54
N GLN A 557 -4.72 -21.61 29.08
CA GLN A 557 -3.98 -21.83 30.33
C GLN A 557 -2.62 -21.11 30.35
N LYS A 558 -1.94 -21.02 29.19
CA LYS A 558 -0.65 -20.33 29.01
C LYS A 558 -0.68 -18.83 29.36
N TYR A 559 -1.83 -18.17 29.24
CA TYR A 559 -1.97 -16.71 29.36
C TYR A 559 -2.90 -16.27 30.48
N THR A 560 -3.19 -17.16 31.43
CA THR A 560 -4.08 -16.86 32.57
C THR A 560 -3.55 -15.66 33.36
N ASP A 561 -2.26 -15.68 33.69
CA ASP A 561 -1.57 -14.61 34.42
C ASP A 561 -1.61 -13.25 33.69
N ASP A 562 -1.54 -13.27 32.36
CA ASP A 562 -1.59 -12.03 31.56
C ASP A 562 -3.00 -11.41 31.58
N LEU A 563 -4.05 -12.24 31.55
CA LEU A 563 -5.42 -11.76 31.66
C LEU A 563 -5.74 -11.25 33.07
N ASP A 564 -5.27 -11.94 34.11
CA ASP A 564 -5.43 -11.48 35.50
C ASP A 564 -4.71 -10.14 35.72
N PHE A 565 -3.55 -9.95 35.09
CA PHE A 565 -2.84 -8.66 35.09
C PHE A 565 -3.63 -7.54 34.40
N VAL A 566 -4.31 -7.82 33.27
CA VAL A 566 -5.20 -6.84 32.60
C VAL A 566 -6.28 -6.33 33.54
N TYR A 567 -6.93 -7.21 34.32
CA TYR A 567 -8.00 -6.82 35.22
C TYR A 567 -7.51 -5.95 36.39
N ILE A 568 -6.31 -6.22 36.92
CA ILE A 568 -5.69 -5.36 37.94
C ILE A 568 -5.42 -3.97 37.35
N VAL A 569 -4.88 -3.90 36.13
CA VAL A 569 -4.60 -2.64 35.44
C VAL A 569 -5.89 -1.82 35.21
N TRP A 570 -6.99 -2.48 34.81
CA TRP A 570 -8.28 -1.79 34.68
C TRP A 570 -8.84 -1.28 36.01
N PHE A 571 -8.64 -2.00 37.12
CA PHE A 571 -9.02 -1.50 38.44
C PHE A 571 -8.18 -0.28 38.86
N ILE A 572 -6.89 -0.26 38.54
CA ILE A 572 -6.03 0.91 38.75
C ILE A 572 -6.57 2.11 37.99
N TYR A 573 -6.95 1.93 36.71
CA TYR A 573 -7.54 3.01 35.93
C TYR A 573 -8.89 3.47 36.46
N ALA A 574 -9.74 2.55 36.93
CA ALA A 574 -11.01 2.91 37.56
C ALA A 574 -10.82 3.78 38.81
N CYS A 575 -9.77 3.54 39.59
CA CYS A 575 -9.44 4.35 40.76
C CYS A 575 -8.85 5.72 40.39
N ASP A 576 -8.06 5.78 39.31
CA ASP A 576 -7.33 6.98 38.90
C ASP A 576 -8.18 7.94 38.04
N ASP A 577 -9.17 7.42 37.33
CA ASP A 577 -10.05 8.21 36.48
C ASP A 577 -11.15 8.93 37.29
N SER A 578 -11.10 10.26 37.30
CA SER A 578 -12.09 11.10 37.97
C SER A 578 -13.51 10.95 37.43
N GLU A 579 -13.69 10.43 36.21
CA GLU A 579 -15.00 10.18 35.60
C GLU A 579 -15.58 8.80 35.97
N SER A 580 -14.82 7.93 36.63
CA SER A 580 -15.30 6.59 36.99
C SER A 580 -16.37 6.64 38.08
N THR A 581 -17.50 5.97 37.82
CA THR A 581 -18.58 5.83 38.81
C THR A 581 -18.28 4.70 39.82
N PRO A 582 -18.89 4.72 41.01
CA PRO A 582 -18.77 3.62 41.98
C PRO A 582 -19.11 2.24 41.39
N GLU A 583 -20.03 2.17 40.43
CA GLU A 583 -20.39 0.94 39.72
C GLU A 583 -19.24 0.43 38.84
N ILE A 584 -18.53 1.31 38.14
CA ILE A 584 -17.37 0.95 37.31
C ILE A 584 -16.21 0.47 38.21
N ILE A 585 -15.94 1.16 39.32
CA ILE A 585 -14.91 0.76 40.29
C ILE A 585 -15.23 -0.63 40.86
N LYS A 586 -16.48 -0.86 41.28
CA LYS A 586 -16.93 -2.16 41.79
C LYS A 586 -16.84 -3.26 40.72
N MET A 587 -17.22 -2.96 39.49
CA MET A 587 -17.11 -3.91 38.37
C MET A 587 -15.65 -4.32 38.13
N ALA A 588 -14.74 -3.35 38.05
CA ALA A 588 -13.32 -3.63 37.83
C ALA A 588 -12.71 -4.43 39.00
N TYR A 589 -13.10 -4.10 40.24
CA TYR A 589 -12.72 -4.88 41.43
C TYR A 589 -13.18 -6.34 41.33
N ASN A 590 -14.42 -6.57 40.91
CA ASN A 590 -14.99 -7.92 40.74
C ASN A 590 -14.38 -8.72 39.57
N PHE A 591 -13.51 -8.12 38.76
CA PHE A 591 -12.79 -8.81 37.70
C PHE A 591 -11.48 -9.42 38.22
N ILE A 592 -10.96 -8.93 39.34
CA ILE A 592 -9.67 -9.35 39.89
C ILE A 592 -9.73 -10.79 40.40
N ASN A 593 -8.72 -11.57 40.00
CA ASN A 593 -8.42 -12.86 40.61
C ASN A 593 -7.43 -12.67 41.77
N PHE A 594 -7.93 -12.65 43.01
CA PHE A 594 -7.11 -12.38 44.20
C PHE A 594 -6.04 -13.46 44.45
N SER A 595 -6.24 -14.69 43.98
CA SER A 595 -5.22 -15.73 44.08
C SER A 595 -3.94 -15.39 43.31
N TYR A 596 -4.04 -14.59 42.24
CA TYR A 596 -2.91 -14.13 41.44
C TYR A 596 -2.02 -13.13 42.20
N LEU A 597 -2.59 -12.29 43.07
CA LEU A 597 -1.85 -11.27 43.85
C LEU A 597 -0.84 -11.88 44.84
N SER A 598 -0.99 -13.15 45.16
CA SER A 598 -0.08 -13.90 46.04
C SER A 598 1.18 -14.43 45.32
N GLN A 599 1.18 -14.43 43.98
CA GLN A 599 2.32 -14.79 43.14
C GLN A 599 3.22 -13.55 42.95
N ASP A 600 4.48 -13.71 42.54
CA ASP A 600 5.43 -12.58 42.43
C ASP A 600 5.13 -11.66 41.21
N VAL A 601 3.97 -11.00 41.21
CA VAL A 601 3.49 -10.03 40.20
C VAL A 601 4.21 -8.68 40.31
N SER A 602 5.11 -8.54 41.30
CA SER A 602 5.79 -7.28 41.66
C SER A 602 6.57 -6.65 40.50
N SER A 603 7.09 -7.48 39.59
CA SER A 603 7.88 -7.05 38.42
C SER A 603 7.02 -6.41 37.32
N LYS A 604 5.85 -6.97 37.00
CA LYS A 604 4.94 -6.45 35.96
C LYS A 604 4.22 -5.16 36.41
N LEU A 605 3.87 -5.07 37.69
CA LEU A 605 3.17 -3.91 38.26
C LEU A 605 4.09 -2.74 38.65
N LYS A 606 5.41 -2.89 38.47
CA LYS A 606 6.39 -1.85 38.83
C LYS A 606 6.10 -0.50 38.17
N SER A 607 5.66 -0.50 36.91
CA SER A 607 5.29 0.71 36.16
C SER A 607 4.03 1.39 36.68
N TYR A 608 3.19 0.68 37.45
CA TYR A 608 1.90 1.16 37.96
C TYR A 608 1.95 1.58 39.43
N ARG A 609 3.12 1.49 40.09
CA ARG A 609 3.28 1.88 41.51
C ARG A 609 2.95 3.36 41.77
N ILE A 610 3.10 4.22 40.77
CA ILE A 610 2.75 5.63 40.83
C ILE A 610 1.28 5.88 41.20
N TYR A 611 0.40 4.91 40.93
CA TYR A 611 -1.04 4.99 41.23
C TYR A 611 -1.41 4.45 42.62
N SER A 612 -0.45 3.92 43.40
CA SER A 612 -0.75 3.23 44.66
C SER A 612 -1.45 4.14 45.68
N SER A 613 -1.06 5.41 45.77
CA SER A 613 -1.71 6.38 46.67
C SER A 613 -3.16 6.64 46.26
N THR A 614 -3.42 6.81 44.97
CA THR A 614 -4.77 7.02 44.42
C THR A 614 -5.65 5.79 44.66
N VAL A 615 -5.14 4.59 44.37
CA VAL A 615 -5.85 3.33 44.60
C VAL A 615 -6.19 3.15 46.08
N MET A 616 -5.25 3.43 46.99
CA MET A 616 -5.50 3.32 48.43
C MET A 616 -6.60 4.27 48.90
N SER A 617 -6.60 5.52 48.41
CA SER A 617 -7.65 6.50 48.72
C SER A 617 -9.04 6.04 48.26
N VAL A 618 -9.13 5.44 47.06
CA VAL A 618 -10.39 4.90 46.53
C VAL A 618 -10.84 3.66 47.30
N LEU A 619 -9.93 2.76 47.67
CA LEU A 619 -10.25 1.58 48.49
C LEU A 619 -10.86 2.00 49.84
N GLU A 620 -10.28 2.98 50.52
CA GLU A 620 -10.80 3.52 51.78
C GLU A 620 -12.18 4.15 51.61
N LYS A 621 -12.36 4.95 50.55
CA LYS A 621 -13.62 5.65 50.26
C LYS A 621 -14.76 4.69 49.87
N GLU A 622 -14.46 3.70 49.04
CA GLU A 622 -15.45 2.77 48.47
C GLU A 622 -15.55 1.45 49.24
N LYS A 623 -14.94 1.34 50.43
CA LYS A 623 -14.90 0.11 51.24
C LYS A 623 -16.27 -0.58 51.35
N ASN A 624 -17.30 0.16 51.75
CA ASN A 624 -18.66 -0.38 51.94
C ASN A 624 -19.32 -0.84 50.62
N ASN A 625 -18.84 -0.35 49.48
CA ASN A 625 -19.33 -0.74 48.17
C ASN A 625 -18.57 -1.95 47.60
N LEU A 626 -17.28 -2.09 47.95
CA LEU A 626 -16.39 -3.15 47.46
C LEU A 626 -16.41 -4.41 48.32
N CYS A 627 -16.61 -4.30 49.63
CA CYS A 627 -16.62 -5.44 50.53
C CYS A 627 -17.81 -5.45 51.50
N THR A 628 -18.22 -6.65 51.89
CA THR A 628 -19.29 -6.86 52.87
C THR A 628 -18.69 -7.40 54.16
N GLU A 629 -18.83 -6.68 55.27
CA GLU A 629 -18.21 -7.06 56.56
C GLU A 629 -18.67 -8.43 57.10
N ASN A 630 -19.83 -8.89 56.66
CA ASN A 630 -20.41 -10.18 57.05
C ASN A 630 -20.00 -11.36 56.13
N ASP A 631 -19.23 -11.10 55.08
CA ASP A 631 -18.70 -12.12 54.16
C ASP A 631 -17.17 -12.23 54.36
N SER A 632 -16.74 -13.36 54.94
CA SER A 632 -15.33 -13.61 55.25
C SER A 632 -14.43 -13.63 54.01
N ASP A 633 -14.93 -14.11 52.87
CA ASP A 633 -14.15 -14.19 51.64
C ASP A 633 -14.04 -12.80 50.99
N SER A 634 -15.13 -12.03 51.00
CA SER A 634 -15.13 -10.63 50.55
C SER A 634 -14.14 -9.76 51.34
N MET A 635 -14.13 -9.89 52.67
CA MET A 635 -13.20 -9.15 53.54
C MET A 635 -11.75 -9.58 53.31
N LYS A 636 -11.50 -10.88 53.11
CA LYS A 636 -10.15 -11.39 52.80
C LYS A 636 -9.61 -10.80 51.49
N ASN A 637 -10.41 -10.81 50.43
CA ASN A 637 -10.02 -10.26 49.12
C ASN A 637 -9.69 -8.76 49.20
N TYR A 638 -10.50 -8.00 49.95
CA TYR A 638 -10.25 -6.58 50.19
C TYR A 638 -8.89 -6.36 50.88
N LEU A 639 -8.62 -7.08 51.96
CA LEU A 639 -7.38 -6.97 52.73
C LEU A 639 -6.14 -7.40 51.93
N GLU A 640 -6.27 -8.41 51.06
CA GLU A 640 -5.16 -8.84 50.18
C GLU A 640 -4.78 -7.74 49.17
N LEU A 641 -5.76 -7.09 48.56
CA LEU A 641 -5.52 -5.99 47.63
C LEU A 641 -4.97 -4.73 48.33
N GLU A 642 -5.53 -4.39 49.50
CA GLU A 642 -5.03 -3.30 50.34
C GLU A 642 -3.57 -3.53 50.74
N LYS A 643 -3.24 -4.72 51.24
CA LYS A 643 -1.88 -5.11 51.62
C LYS A 643 -0.92 -4.98 50.42
N TYR A 644 -1.35 -5.40 49.25
CA TYR A 644 -0.56 -5.31 48.03
C TYR A 644 -0.16 -3.86 47.72
N PHE A 645 -1.11 -2.94 47.57
CA PHE A 645 -0.81 -1.54 47.23
C PHE A 645 -0.10 -0.80 48.37
N LYS A 646 -0.42 -1.12 49.63
CA LYS A 646 0.26 -0.56 50.80
C LYS A 646 1.76 -0.90 50.86
N SER A 647 2.13 -2.11 50.44
CA SER A 647 3.55 -2.53 50.37
C SER A 647 4.36 -1.82 49.25
N HIS A 648 3.69 -1.04 48.41
CA HIS A 648 4.26 -0.34 47.26
C HIS A 648 4.12 1.19 47.34
N LEU A 649 3.70 1.73 48.50
CA LEU A 649 3.76 3.15 48.84
C LEU A 649 5.20 3.53 49.21
N ILE A 650 6.08 3.76 48.22
CA ILE A 650 7.41 4.35 48.42
C ILE A 650 7.62 5.48 47.42
#